data_AF-A0A024FKL5-F1
#
_entry.id   AF-A0A024FKL5-F1
#
_cell.length_a   1.000
_cell.length_b   1.000
_cell.length_c   1.000
_cell.angle_alpha   90.00
_cell.angle_beta   90.00
_cell.angle_gamma   90.00
#
_symmetry.space_group_name_H-M   'P 1'
#
loop_
_entity.id
_entity.type
_entity.pdbx_description
1 polymer ?
#
loop_
_entity_poly.entity_id
_entity_poly.type
_entity_poly.pdbx_seq_one_letter_code
_entity_poly.pdbx_strand_id
1 'polypeptide(L)'
;MIVEFLGQGLHFEEDETCGNHVCSAIQEKAFTQITFFTAFLRKPGLDYLKPFLEKAKNDNRNITFYVGIDERVTSKEALELLLELEIETYIYFSERFIYHPKVYLFEGEKNRIITGSSNLTKSGLFYNVESSILLDFTNSDKSGLKVLKQLKEFYSTLLDFTDPNIELLTNEYLEKLIEEQKVSTEAFSDGSDYNSNIHDKSKRKGKNPEITDLGNIEITEKRPVKQYKSILKITDEYLEKWGFMFQKMERFYKENEHCTVPRDYKDRTLYGWYRKQKLLHQAEMLPEEHFKKLKSIDFYFGDGHTIFWDRKWMNSYNQLLEIYKETGDSNIKRYKDNTHPLFYISNWVALERGKYKKGKLKDWQIEKLESIGFKWVMTRTPNNYRIVDDWLDKLALLEDYKKEFGDCNVSQNNKNPKYKGLGKWLNDQRFNYKKKRKILTKERIELLEDLGVVWDMDVYKFDQKILELLEYKKIHGNFEVPSNYKPNKNFGNYIYRIRTKGLEESWKIKKLQDIGFFEIGTRTKKEKEGHVTQNWYNNLEQLKKLSNPNLPKDSKEYPKLAKWLHNQKRTFRYGRLKDEQIKELKKLNVKLPAKSKKRKKWEEYIEIIELFREEYGDKQITSEFDKELYEWINQQKANYKHKSLRLEKVEKLKELNILQTE
;
A
#
# COMPACT_ATOMS: atom_id res chain seq x y z
N MET A 1 23.54 10.62 -1.73
CA MET A 1 23.68 10.12 -0.35
C MET A 1 22.32 9.69 0.15
N ILE A 2 22.23 8.48 0.65
CA ILE A 2 21.09 7.93 1.37
C ILE A 2 21.32 8.20 2.86
N VAL A 3 20.29 8.71 3.54
CA VAL A 3 20.32 8.99 4.98
C VAL A 3 19.14 8.27 5.63
N GLU A 4 19.41 7.36 6.55
CA GLU A 4 18.39 6.58 7.27
C GLU A 4 18.52 6.76 8.78
N PHE A 5 17.38 6.88 9.46
CA PHE A 5 17.31 6.81 10.92
C PHE A 5 17.03 5.38 11.34
N LEU A 6 17.96 4.81 12.10
CA LEU A 6 17.92 3.46 12.62
C LEU A 6 17.46 3.52 14.09
N GLY A 7 16.15 3.51 14.31
CA GLY A 7 15.57 3.26 15.63
C GLY A 7 15.41 1.76 15.86
N GLN A 8 15.59 1.31 17.11
CA GLN A 8 15.31 -0.06 17.55
C GLN A 8 14.72 -0.08 18.97
N GLY A 9 14.09 -1.18 19.37
CA GLY A 9 13.63 -1.44 20.75
C GLY A 9 12.28 -0.83 21.17
N LEU A 10 11.74 0.16 20.46
CA LEU A 10 10.44 0.78 20.79
C LEU A 10 9.23 0.17 20.07
N HIS A 11 9.47 -0.54 18.97
CA HIS A 11 8.46 -1.13 18.10
C HIS A 11 8.76 -2.63 17.89
N PHE A 12 7.78 -3.40 17.44
CA PHE A 12 8.06 -4.74 16.90
C PHE A 12 8.85 -4.55 15.61
N GLU A 13 10.16 -4.67 15.71
CA GLU A 13 11.08 -4.59 14.60
C GLU A 13 11.76 -5.94 14.56
N GLU A 14 11.41 -6.74 13.58
CA GLU A 14 11.90 -8.12 13.56
C GLU A 14 13.33 -8.16 13.00
N ASP A 15 13.74 -7.28 12.06
CA ASP A 15 15.06 -7.46 11.41
C ASP A 15 15.87 -6.18 11.06
N GLU A 16 15.43 -4.94 11.35
CA GLU A 16 16.17 -3.71 10.95
C GLU A 16 17.01 -3.08 12.09
N THR A 17 17.75 -3.90 12.81
CA THR A 17 18.59 -3.42 13.93
C THR A 17 19.90 -2.81 13.47
N CYS A 18 20.56 -2.02 14.33
CA CYS A 18 21.90 -1.51 14.05
C CYS A 18 22.87 -2.67 13.75
N GLY A 19 22.78 -3.77 14.51
CA GLY A 19 23.57 -4.97 14.28
C GLY A 19 23.37 -5.59 12.88
N ASN A 20 22.12 -5.66 12.38
CA ASN A 20 21.88 -6.19 11.04
C ASN A 20 22.40 -5.25 9.94
N HIS A 21 22.28 -3.94 10.12
CA HIS A 21 22.87 -2.96 9.20
C HIS A 21 24.41 -3.04 9.15
N VAL A 22 25.05 -3.28 10.29
CA VAL A 22 26.50 -3.55 10.37
C VAL A 22 26.84 -4.86 9.65
N CYS A 23 26.12 -5.95 9.89
CA CYS A 23 26.35 -7.24 9.20
C CYS A 23 26.19 -7.11 7.67
N SER A 24 25.17 -6.39 7.22
CA SER A 24 24.94 -6.10 5.79
C SER A 24 26.10 -5.32 5.19
N ALA A 25 26.60 -4.30 5.89
CA ALA A 25 27.76 -3.54 5.44
C ALA A 25 29.03 -4.41 5.38
N ILE A 26 29.28 -5.29 6.35
CA ILE A 26 30.41 -6.23 6.28
C ILE A 26 30.23 -7.19 5.11
N GLN A 27 29.02 -7.65 4.80
CA GLN A 27 28.76 -8.58 3.69
C GLN A 27 28.95 -7.94 2.30
N GLU A 28 28.78 -6.62 2.18
CA GLU A 28 28.86 -5.88 0.93
C GLU A 28 30.31 -5.74 0.45
N LYS A 29 30.64 -6.42 -0.66
CA LYS A 29 32.01 -6.47 -1.22
C LYS A 29 32.56 -5.12 -1.69
N ALA A 30 31.69 -4.13 -1.90
CA ALA A 30 32.07 -2.80 -2.33
C ALA A 30 32.90 -2.06 -1.27
N PHE A 31 32.85 -2.47 0.00
CA PHE A 31 33.66 -1.93 1.09
C PHE A 31 34.90 -2.79 1.29
N THR A 32 36.08 -2.18 1.12
CA THR A 32 37.39 -2.80 1.25
C THR A 32 38.09 -2.46 2.56
N GLN A 33 37.72 -1.33 3.19
CA GLN A 33 38.19 -0.90 4.50
C GLN A 33 37.01 -0.86 5.47
N ILE A 34 37.16 -1.52 6.61
CA ILE A 34 36.15 -1.59 7.66
C ILE A 34 36.79 -1.15 8.97
N THR A 35 36.27 -0.10 9.60
CA THR A 35 36.81 0.46 10.84
C THR A 35 35.70 0.61 11.89
N PHE A 36 35.93 0.02 13.07
CA PHE A 36 35.02 0.09 14.20
C PHE A 36 35.62 1.00 15.29
N PHE A 37 34.91 2.06 15.68
CA PHE A 37 35.20 2.84 16.88
C PHE A 37 34.09 2.56 17.90
N THR A 38 34.38 1.77 18.94
CA THR A 38 33.37 1.35 19.91
C THR A 38 33.87 1.56 21.32
N ALA A 39 33.03 2.17 22.15
CA ALA A 39 33.32 2.36 23.56
C ALA A 39 33.40 1.03 24.30
N PHE A 40 32.42 0.16 24.06
CA PHE A 40 32.27 -1.11 24.76
C PHE A 40 32.11 -2.27 23.79
N LEU A 41 32.76 -3.38 24.11
CA LEU A 41 32.77 -4.60 23.31
C LEU A 41 32.53 -5.84 24.19
N ARG A 42 31.54 -6.66 23.83
CA ARG A 42 31.22 -7.93 24.53
C ARG A 42 31.13 -9.08 23.53
N LYS A 43 31.57 -10.27 23.94
CA LYS A 43 31.66 -11.45 23.06
C LYS A 43 30.29 -11.84 22.48
N PRO A 44 29.18 -11.86 23.24
CA PRO A 44 27.87 -12.20 22.68
C PRO A 44 27.39 -11.26 21.57
N GLY A 45 27.87 -10.02 21.51
CA GLY A 45 27.59 -9.11 20.39
C GLY A 45 28.46 -9.44 19.19
N LEU A 46 29.76 -9.66 19.43
CA LEU A 46 30.75 -9.98 18.41
C LEU A 46 30.50 -11.34 17.74
N ASP A 47 29.97 -12.33 18.47
CA ASP A 47 29.62 -13.65 17.94
C ASP A 47 28.66 -13.58 16.74
N TYR A 48 27.75 -12.61 16.71
CA TYR A 48 26.84 -12.41 15.56
C TYR A 48 27.54 -11.79 14.35
N LEU A 49 28.63 -11.06 14.56
CA LEU A 49 29.43 -10.47 13.48
C LEU A 49 30.51 -11.45 12.99
N LYS A 50 30.95 -12.42 13.81
CA LYS A 50 32.04 -13.38 13.51
C LYS A 50 31.95 -13.98 12.09
N PRO A 51 30.82 -14.56 11.63
CA PRO A 51 30.77 -15.17 10.29
C PRO A 51 31.00 -14.15 9.15
N PHE A 52 30.59 -12.90 9.34
CA PHE A 52 30.78 -11.84 8.37
C PHE A 52 32.22 -11.33 8.37
N LEU A 53 32.83 -11.20 9.55
CA LEU A 53 34.23 -10.79 9.73
C LEU A 53 35.18 -11.83 9.13
N GLU A 54 34.97 -13.12 9.40
CA GLU A 54 35.75 -14.23 8.81
C GLU A 54 35.69 -14.19 7.28
N LYS A 55 34.48 -13.99 6.73
CA LYS A 55 34.30 -13.85 5.29
C LYS A 55 35.02 -12.62 4.74
N ALA A 56 34.94 -11.48 5.41
CA ALA A 56 35.63 -10.26 5.00
C ALA A 56 37.15 -10.42 5.00
N LYS A 57 37.69 -11.12 6.01
CA LYS A 57 39.11 -11.49 6.08
C LYS A 57 39.51 -12.43 4.95
N ASN A 58 38.71 -13.46 4.66
CA ASN A 58 38.95 -14.38 3.54
C ASN A 58 38.91 -13.67 2.17
N ASP A 59 38.14 -12.59 2.07
CA ASP A 59 38.11 -11.70 0.89
C ASP A 59 39.28 -10.69 0.88
N ASN A 60 40.27 -10.81 1.77
CA ASN A 60 41.43 -9.92 1.96
C ASN A 60 41.05 -8.44 2.17
N ARG A 61 39.95 -8.18 2.90
CA ARG A 61 39.54 -6.82 3.25
C ARG A 61 40.18 -6.38 4.56
N ASN A 62 40.49 -5.10 4.67
CA ASN A 62 41.11 -4.55 5.87
C ASN A 62 40.05 -4.28 6.95
N ILE A 63 40.29 -4.79 8.15
CA ILE A 63 39.38 -4.67 9.29
C ILE A 63 40.18 -4.17 10.49
N THR A 64 39.77 -3.03 11.05
CA THR A 64 40.45 -2.42 12.21
C THR A 64 39.45 -2.08 13.30
N PHE A 65 39.80 -2.39 14.55
CA PHE A 65 39.01 -2.03 15.73
C PHE A 65 39.75 -1.03 16.60
N TYR A 66 39.06 0.00 17.06
CA TYR A 66 39.46 0.88 18.16
C TYR A 66 38.45 0.69 19.30
N VAL A 67 38.90 0.11 20.40
CA VAL A 67 38.04 -0.40 21.47
C VAL A 67 38.38 0.28 22.79
N GLY A 68 37.38 0.92 23.40
CA GLY A 68 37.50 1.42 24.76
C GLY A 68 37.41 0.31 25.81
N ILE A 69 38.07 0.53 26.94
CA ILE A 69 37.99 -0.38 28.12
C ILE A 69 37.51 0.34 29.38
N ASP A 70 37.05 1.59 29.24
CA ASP A 70 36.50 2.38 30.35
C ASP A 70 35.34 1.67 31.04
N GLU A 71 35.16 1.98 32.33
CA GLU A 71 34.12 1.38 33.19
C GLU A 71 34.19 -0.16 33.28
N ARG A 72 35.29 -0.77 32.83
CA ARG A 72 35.53 -2.22 32.79
C ARG A 72 34.42 -2.99 32.05
N VAL A 73 33.72 -2.35 31.12
CA VAL A 73 32.60 -3.00 30.42
C VAL A 73 33.11 -3.99 29.37
N THR A 74 34.18 -3.64 28.65
CA THR A 74 34.75 -4.51 27.61
C THR A 74 35.27 -5.82 28.21
N SER A 75 34.85 -6.95 27.63
CA SER A 75 35.17 -8.28 28.13
C SER A 75 36.45 -8.84 27.53
N LYS A 76 37.26 -9.54 28.32
CA LYS A 76 38.44 -10.27 27.84
C LYS A 76 38.09 -11.25 26.72
N GLU A 77 36.97 -11.96 26.83
CA GLU A 77 36.58 -13.01 25.88
C GLU A 77 36.26 -12.44 24.49
N ALA A 78 35.90 -11.15 24.40
CA ALA A 78 35.72 -10.48 23.13
C ALA A 78 37.05 -10.08 22.49
N LEU A 79 38.02 -9.66 23.31
CA LEU A 79 39.38 -9.34 22.86
C LEU A 79 40.12 -10.61 22.41
N GLU A 80 39.98 -11.70 23.17
CA GLU A 80 40.46 -13.04 22.78
C GLU A 80 39.90 -13.45 21.41
N LEU A 81 38.61 -13.21 21.15
CA LEU A 81 38.00 -13.52 19.86
C LEU A 81 38.56 -12.66 18.71
N LEU A 82 38.87 -11.37 18.94
CA LEU A 82 39.51 -10.54 17.92
C LEU A 82 40.95 -10.99 17.62
N LEU A 83 41.69 -11.46 18.65
CA LEU A 83 43.00 -12.08 18.49
C LEU A 83 42.92 -13.40 17.71
N GLU A 84 41.95 -14.27 18.03
CA GLU A 84 41.69 -15.53 17.31
C GLU A 84 41.40 -15.28 15.82
N LEU A 85 40.64 -14.22 15.53
CA LEU A 85 40.34 -13.80 14.17
C LEU A 85 41.51 -13.07 13.48
N GLU A 86 42.62 -12.84 14.17
CA GLU A 86 43.78 -12.03 13.75
C GLU A 86 43.34 -10.67 13.14
N ILE A 87 42.43 -9.98 13.82
CA ILE A 87 41.94 -8.66 13.42
C ILE A 87 42.74 -7.59 14.15
N GLU A 88 43.27 -6.62 13.41
CA GLU A 88 44.04 -5.50 13.96
C GLU A 88 43.16 -4.67 14.90
N THR A 89 43.53 -4.68 16.18
CA THR A 89 42.72 -4.11 17.26
C THR A 89 43.58 -3.22 18.13
N TYR A 90 43.19 -1.97 18.29
CA TYR A 90 43.81 -1.00 19.17
C TYR A 90 42.91 -0.75 20.38
N ILE A 91 43.48 -0.91 21.56
CA ILE A 91 42.82 -0.60 22.81
C ILE A 91 43.06 0.86 23.14
N TYR A 92 41.98 1.62 23.33
CA TYR A 92 42.06 2.98 23.83
C TYR A 92 41.79 2.97 25.34
N PHE A 93 42.70 3.59 26.10
CA PHE A 93 42.49 3.84 27.51
C PHE A 93 43.14 5.16 27.94
N SER A 94 42.34 6.05 28.56
CA SER A 94 42.83 7.30 29.12
C SER A 94 42.32 7.49 30.54
N GLU A 95 43.19 7.88 31.47
CA GLU A 95 42.77 8.19 32.85
C GLU A 95 41.92 9.48 32.93
N ARG A 96 41.95 10.30 31.89
CA ARG A 96 41.32 11.63 31.90
C ARG A 96 39.94 11.64 31.24
N PHE A 97 39.74 10.88 30.17
CA PHE A 97 38.55 10.96 29.35
C PHE A 97 38.05 9.56 28.97
N ILE A 98 36.74 9.36 29.08
CA ILE A 98 36.08 8.13 28.66
C ILE A 98 36.02 8.08 27.13
N TYR A 99 36.52 7.00 26.55
CA TYR A 99 36.37 6.71 25.13
C TYR A 99 34.97 6.20 24.85
N HIS A 100 34.08 7.09 24.43
CA HIS A 100 32.66 6.76 24.26
C HIS A 100 32.09 6.74 22.82
N PRO A 101 32.85 6.59 21.73
CA PRO A 101 32.25 6.56 20.39
C PRO A 101 31.50 5.26 20.11
N LYS A 102 30.53 5.32 19.18
CA LYS A 102 29.90 4.16 18.54
C LYS A 102 29.75 4.46 17.06
N VAL A 103 30.83 4.23 16.31
CA VAL A 103 30.93 4.56 14.90
C VAL A 103 31.41 3.32 14.14
N TYR A 104 30.65 2.95 13.12
CA TYR A 104 30.97 1.86 12.20
C TYR A 104 31.16 2.45 10.82
N LEU A 105 32.41 2.41 10.34
CA LEU A 105 32.85 3.04 9.09
C LEU A 105 33.20 1.95 8.08
N PHE A 106 32.66 2.08 6.87
CA PHE A 106 32.89 1.17 5.74
C PHE A 106 33.25 2.02 4.52
N GLU A 107 34.38 1.74 3.88
CA GLU A 107 34.90 2.53 2.76
C GLU A 107 35.36 1.64 1.60
N GLY A 108 35.26 2.14 0.37
CA GLY A 108 35.63 1.43 -0.84
C GLY A 108 35.08 2.11 -2.11
N GLU A 109 34.44 1.35 -3.00
CA GLU A 109 33.77 1.90 -4.20
C GLU A 109 32.66 2.91 -3.83
N LYS A 110 32.10 2.71 -2.64
CA LYS A 110 31.16 3.57 -1.92
C LYS A 110 31.52 3.56 -0.44
N ASN A 111 30.91 4.45 0.32
CA ASN A 111 31.16 4.60 1.74
C ASN A 111 29.86 4.51 2.53
N ARG A 112 29.95 3.95 3.73
CA ARG A 112 28.86 3.91 4.71
C ARG A 112 29.37 4.28 6.09
N ILE A 113 28.63 5.14 6.77
CA ILE A 113 28.86 5.52 8.16
C ILE A 113 27.59 5.18 8.94
N ILE A 114 27.72 4.37 9.99
CA ILE A 114 26.65 4.14 10.97
C ILE A 114 27.15 4.68 12.31
N THR A 115 26.43 5.63 12.89
CA THR A 115 26.82 6.24 14.16
C THR A 115 25.61 6.54 15.03
N GLY A 116 25.73 6.34 16.35
CA GLY A 116 24.61 6.50 17.27
C GLY A 116 24.91 6.04 18.68
N SER A 117 23.94 5.36 19.30
CA SER A 117 24.03 4.91 20.70
C SER A 117 24.40 3.42 20.86
N SER A 118 24.28 2.61 19.79
CA SER A 118 24.53 1.18 19.83
C SER A 118 26.02 0.83 20.02
N ASN A 119 26.40 0.33 21.19
CA ASN A 119 27.72 -0.31 21.40
C ASN A 119 27.74 -1.72 20.77
N LEU A 120 28.95 -2.29 20.60
CA LEU A 120 29.13 -3.66 20.12
C LEU A 120 28.89 -4.69 21.25
N THR A 121 27.67 -4.70 21.75
CA THR A 121 27.15 -5.69 22.71
C THR A 121 25.86 -6.29 22.15
N LYS A 122 25.49 -7.50 22.57
CA LYS A 122 24.27 -8.15 22.07
C LYS A 122 23.02 -7.28 22.28
N SER A 123 22.90 -6.66 23.45
CA SER A 123 21.78 -5.77 23.75
C SER A 123 21.84 -4.46 22.96
N GLY A 124 23.01 -3.82 22.85
CA GLY A 124 23.18 -2.58 22.08
C GLY A 124 22.91 -2.77 20.58
N LEU A 125 23.32 -3.91 20.01
CA LEU A 125 23.13 -4.17 18.59
C LEU A 125 21.71 -4.62 18.22
N PHE A 126 20.96 -5.24 19.14
CA PHE A 126 19.73 -5.95 18.76
C PHE A 126 18.50 -5.71 19.64
N TYR A 127 18.63 -5.26 20.89
CA TYR A 127 17.50 -5.29 21.84
C TYR A 127 17.18 -3.96 22.52
N ASN A 128 18.20 -3.19 22.89
CA ASN A 128 18.00 -1.94 23.61
C ASN A 128 17.25 -0.93 22.75
N VAL A 129 16.63 0.04 23.43
CA VAL A 129 16.16 1.26 22.78
C VAL A 129 17.38 2.08 22.38
N GLU A 130 17.74 2.00 21.10
CA GLU A 130 18.89 2.69 20.52
C GLU A 130 18.46 3.54 19.32
N SER A 131 19.28 4.53 19.01
CA SER A 131 19.12 5.38 17.85
C SER A 131 20.44 5.61 17.16
N SER A 132 20.49 5.30 15.87
CA SER A 132 21.65 5.53 15.01
C SER A 132 21.24 6.20 13.70
N ILE A 133 22.20 6.86 13.05
CA ILE A 133 22.06 7.41 11.71
C ILE A 133 22.96 6.60 10.78
N LEU A 134 22.40 6.16 9.65
CA LEU A 134 23.14 5.58 8.55
C LEU A 134 23.28 6.61 7.43
N LEU A 135 24.50 6.81 6.98
CA LEU A 135 24.86 7.58 5.79
C LEU A 135 25.47 6.62 4.78
N ASP A 136 24.88 6.48 3.60
CA ASP A 136 25.42 5.66 2.50
C ASP A 136 25.58 6.51 1.25
N PHE A 137 26.80 6.56 0.69
CA PHE A 137 27.10 7.50 -0.38
C PHE A 137 28.28 7.05 -1.25
N THR A 138 28.26 7.47 -2.51
CA THR A 138 29.34 7.20 -3.47
C THR A 138 30.48 8.20 -3.33
N ASN A 139 31.62 7.88 -3.94
CA ASN A 139 32.78 8.78 -4.04
C ASN A 139 32.53 10.06 -4.88
N SER A 140 31.33 10.22 -5.46
CA SER A 140 30.90 11.45 -6.15
C SER A 140 30.06 12.38 -5.27
N ASP A 141 29.63 11.94 -4.09
CA ASP A 141 28.78 12.72 -3.20
C ASP A 141 29.59 13.69 -2.32
N LYS A 142 29.53 14.98 -2.63
CA LYS A 142 30.29 16.03 -1.93
C LYS A 142 29.89 16.16 -0.46
N SER A 143 28.62 15.94 -0.12
CA SER A 143 28.14 16.08 1.26
C SER A 143 28.59 14.90 2.12
N GLY A 144 28.47 13.68 1.60
CA GLY A 144 28.98 12.48 2.27
C GLY A 144 30.49 12.53 2.48
N LEU A 145 31.25 12.89 1.45
CA LEU A 145 32.71 13.05 1.56
C LEU A 145 33.14 14.12 2.56
N LYS A 146 32.37 15.21 2.69
CA LYS A 146 32.62 16.23 3.71
C LYS A 146 32.49 15.65 5.12
N VAL A 147 31.42 14.88 5.40
CA VAL A 147 31.22 14.24 6.70
C VAL A 147 32.32 13.21 6.98
N LEU A 148 32.67 12.40 5.99
CA LEU A 148 33.76 11.43 6.09
C LEU A 148 35.09 12.10 6.44
N LYS A 149 35.43 13.19 5.76
CA LYS A 149 36.64 13.96 6.03
C LYS A 149 36.65 14.52 7.46
N GLN A 150 35.55 15.11 7.91
CA GLN A 150 35.44 15.62 9.29
C GLN A 150 35.60 14.53 10.34
N LEU A 151 35.02 13.35 10.09
CA LEU A 151 35.16 12.18 10.96
C LEU A 151 36.63 11.72 11.02
N LYS A 152 37.30 11.60 9.88
CA LYS A 152 38.72 11.20 9.82
C LYS A 152 39.65 12.24 10.43
N GLU A 153 39.37 13.53 10.25
CA GLU A 153 40.12 14.61 10.91
C GLU A 153 39.94 14.56 12.43
N PHE A 154 38.74 14.22 12.93
CA PHE A 154 38.51 14.10 14.37
C PHE A 154 39.26 12.91 14.99
N TYR A 155 39.31 11.76 14.31
CA TYR A 155 40.03 10.58 14.77
C TYR A 155 41.45 10.47 14.21
N SER A 156 42.03 11.57 13.71
CA SER A 156 43.30 11.48 12.96
C SER A 156 44.42 10.88 13.79
N THR A 157 44.53 11.23 15.08
CA THR A 157 45.56 10.70 16.00
C THR A 157 45.45 9.20 16.25
N LEU A 158 44.23 8.65 16.16
CA LEU A 158 44.01 7.20 16.24
C LEU A 158 44.39 6.53 14.91
N LEU A 159 44.04 7.16 13.80
CA LEU A 159 44.23 6.64 12.44
C LEU A 159 45.68 6.75 11.94
N ASP A 160 46.45 7.71 12.43
CA ASP A 160 47.88 7.89 12.14
C ASP A 160 48.79 7.30 13.23
N PHE A 161 48.18 6.66 14.24
CA PHE A 161 48.83 5.97 15.34
C PHE A 161 49.67 6.86 16.28
N THR A 162 49.42 8.18 16.30
CA THR A 162 50.16 9.13 17.15
C THR A 162 49.53 9.37 18.52
N ASP A 163 48.30 8.90 18.77
CA ASP A 163 47.64 9.06 20.06
C ASP A 163 48.38 8.25 21.15
N PRO A 164 48.79 8.86 22.27
CA PRO A 164 49.49 8.14 23.33
C PRO A 164 48.60 7.19 24.13
N ASN A 165 47.27 7.24 23.94
CA ASN A 165 46.31 6.43 24.67
C ASN A 165 45.87 5.17 23.91
N ILE A 166 46.46 4.87 22.75
CA ILE A 166 46.20 3.63 22.03
C ILE A 166 47.37 2.65 22.12
N GLU A 167 47.04 1.38 22.29
CA GLU A 167 48.01 0.29 22.31
C GLU A 167 47.47 -0.89 21.48
N LEU A 168 48.34 -1.49 20.65
CA LEU A 168 47.95 -2.63 19.83
C LEU A 168 47.66 -3.84 20.73
N LEU A 169 46.53 -4.50 20.49
CA LEU A 169 46.15 -5.70 21.21
C LEU A 169 47.07 -6.86 20.82
N THR A 170 47.80 -7.38 21.80
CA THR A 170 48.59 -8.61 21.72
C THR A 170 48.19 -9.55 22.86
N ASN A 171 48.61 -10.82 22.82
CA ASN A 171 48.38 -11.74 23.94
C ASN A 171 49.03 -11.19 25.24
N GLU A 172 50.26 -10.68 25.15
CA GLU A 172 50.98 -10.09 26.28
C GLU A 172 50.25 -8.86 26.84
N TYR A 173 49.76 -7.97 25.97
CA TYR A 173 49.03 -6.80 26.42
C TYR A 173 47.67 -7.15 27.04
N LEU A 174 46.97 -8.14 26.49
CA LEU A 174 45.72 -8.62 27.07
C LEU A 174 45.93 -9.22 28.47
N GLU A 175 47.00 -10.00 28.67
CA GLU A 175 47.38 -10.52 29.99
C GLU A 175 47.60 -9.38 30.99
N LYS A 176 48.33 -8.33 30.59
CA LYS A 176 48.51 -7.12 31.40
C LYS A 176 47.18 -6.45 31.76
N LEU A 177 46.26 -6.29 30.81
CA LEU A 177 44.93 -5.70 31.07
C LEU A 177 44.09 -6.54 32.05
N ILE A 178 44.24 -7.87 32.02
CA ILE A 178 43.58 -8.79 32.97
C ILE A 178 44.19 -8.66 34.36
N GLU A 179 45.52 -8.64 34.48
CA GLU A 179 46.23 -8.47 35.74
C GLU A 179 45.90 -7.14 36.42
N GLU A 180 45.84 -6.06 35.63
CA GLU A 180 45.45 -4.73 36.09
C GLU A 180 43.94 -4.54 36.30
N GLN A 181 43.14 -5.59 36.06
CA GLN A 181 41.67 -5.59 36.18
C GLN A 181 40.99 -4.48 35.36
N LYS A 182 41.52 -4.18 34.18
CA LYS A 182 40.99 -3.14 33.27
C LYS A 182 39.87 -3.65 32.37
N VAL A 183 39.79 -4.96 32.15
CA VAL A 183 38.74 -5.64 31.39
C VAL A 183 37.91 -6.54 32.30
N SER A 184 36.64 -6.76 31.95
CA SER A 184 35.76 -7.70 32.66
C SER A 184 35.75 -9.09 32.02
N THR A 185 35.04 -10.01 32.67
CA THR A 185 34.73 -11.34 32.15
C THR A 185 33.26 -11.42 31.73
N GLU A 186 32.92 -12.40 30.88
CA GLU A 186 31.53 -12.65 30.50
C GLU A 186 30.69 -13.23 31.64
N ALA A 187 31.32 -13.98 32.55
CA ALA A 187 30.73 -14.30 33.84
C ALA A 187 30.65 -13.01 34.66
N PHE A 188 29.44 -12.50 34.92
CA PHE A 188 29.26 -11.42 35.89
C PHE A 188 29.80 -11.91 37.23
N SER A 189 30.89 -11.31 37.72
CA SER A 189 31.30 -11.49 39.10
C SER A 189 30.30 -10.72 39.98
N ASP A 190 29.68 -11.42 40.93
CA ASP A 190 28.68 -10.87 41.85
C ASP A 190 29.17 -9.66 42.69
N GLY A 191 30.45 -9.27 42.57
CA GLY A 191 31.11 -8.22 43.33
C GLY A 191 31.73 -7.06 42.55
N SER A 192 31.47 -6.91 41.24
CA SER A 192 31.91 -5.72 40.49
C SER A 192 30.88 -4.57 40.58
N ASP A 193 31.34 -3.32 40.68
CA ASP A 193 30.50 -2.11 40.82
C ASP A 193 29.52 -1.88 39.65
N TYR A 194 29.56 -2.71 38.60
CA TYR A 194 28.52 -2.81 37.57
C TYR A 194 27.38 -3.77 37.98
N ASN A 195 27.04 -3.78 39.27
CA ASN A 195 25.90 -4.48 39.80
C ASN A 195 24.62 -3.71 39.43
N SER A 196 24.16 -3.84 38.18
CA SER A 196 22.85 -3.34 37.77
C SER A 196 21.71 -4.23 38.30
N ASN A 197 21.70 -4.48 39.62
CA ASN A 197 20.49 -4.74 40.41
C ASN A 197 19.53 -3.51 40.42
N ILE A 198 19.66 -2.60 39.44
CA ILE A 198 18.85 -1.41 39.20
C ILE A 198 17.61 -1.77 38.37
N HIS A 199 17.59 -2.94 37.73
CA HIS A 199 16.38 -3.41 37.05
C HIS A 199 15.31 -3.79 38.06
N ASP A 200 14.29 -2.95 38.14
CA ASP A 200 13.07 -3.17 38.90
C ASP A 200 12.47 -4.55 38.59
N LYS A 201 12.68 -5.50 39.51
CA LYS A 201 12.18 -6.88 39.40
C LYS A 201 10.66 -6.96 39.50
N SER A 202 9.96 -5.86 39.84
CA SER A 202 8.50 -5.81 39.87
C SER A 202 7.87 -5.84 38.47
N LYS A 203 8.62 -5.47 37.42
CA LYS A 203 8.12 -5.45 36.04
C LYS A 203 8.40 -6.77 35.32
N ARG A 204 7.35 -7.38 34.74
CA ARG A 204 7.50 -8.56 33.88
C ARG A 204 8.38 -8.23 32.67
N LYS A 205 9.56 -8.84 32.57
CA LYS A 205 10.41 -8.76 31.37
C LYS A 205 9.74 -9.55 30.24
N GLY A 206 9.55 -8.89 29.09
CA GLY A 206 9.14 -9.59 27.86
C GLY A 206 10.26 -10.50 27.35
N LYS A 207 9.91 -11.50 26.52
CA LYS A 207 10.91 -12.28 25.78
C LYS A 207 11.55 -11.36 24.72
N ASN A 208 12.88 -11.35 24.65
CA ASN A 208 13.57 -10.67 23.56
C ASN A 208 13.21 -11.34 22.22
N PRO A 209 13.11 -10.57 21.12
CA PRO A 209 12.90 -11.15 19.79
C PRO A 209 14.06 -12.09 19.43
N GLU A 210 13.76 -13.08 18.60
CA GLU A 210 14.79 -13.97 18.06
C GLU A 210 15.61 -13.19 17.02
N ILE A 211 16.94 -13.34 17.09
CA ILE A 211 17.85 -12.73 16.11
C ILE A 211 18.04 -13.76 15.01
N THR A 212 17.38 -13.55 13.88
CA THR A 212 17.47 -14.40 12.68
C THR A 212 17.95 -13.60 11.47
N ASP A 213 18.30 -14.29 10.38
CA ASP A 213 18.61 -13.74 9.04
C ASP A 213 19.36 -12.37 8.99
N LEU A 214 20.65 -12.38 9.38
CA LEU A 214 21.50 -11.20 9.35
C LEU A 214 22.20 -11.02 8.00
N GLY A 215 22.50 -9.76 7.64
CA GLY A 215 23.32 -9.39 6.48
C GLY A 215 22.54 -9.06 5.20
N ASN A 216 21.22 -9.31 5.18
CA ASN A 216 20.41 -9.22 3.95
C ASN A 216 19.71 -7.87 3.74
N ILE A 217 20.06 -6.84 4.52
CA ILE A 217 19.46 -5.50 4.36
C ILE A 217 20.04 -4.82 3.10
N GLU A 218 19.17 -4.49 2.15
CA GLU A 218 19.51 -3.69 0.97
C GLU A 218 19.26 -2.18 1.22
N ILE A 219 20.27 -1.35 0.97
CA ILE A 219 20.18 0.12 1.10
C ILE A 219 20.00 0.74 -0.27
N THR A 220 18.80 1.29 -0.55
CA THR A 220 18.47 1.91 -1.84
C THR A 220 17.65 3.20 -1.68
N GLU A 221 17.75 4.11 -2.64
CA GLU A 221 17.01 5.37 -2.63
C GLU A 221 15.48 5.20 -2.67
N LYS A 222 15.00 4.04 -3.16
CA LYS A 222 13.56 3.76 -3.34
C LYS A 222 12.94 3.08 -2.12
N ARG A 223 13.67 2.90 -1.02
CA ARG A 223 13.16 2.26 0.18
C ARG A 223 11.98 3.08 0.74
N PRO A 224 10.82 2.46 1.04
CA PRO A 224 9.70 3.18 1.60
C PRO A 224 10.04 3.70 3.00
N VAL A 225 9.47 4.84 3.38
CA VAL A 225 9.63 5.38 4.74
C VAL A 225 9.22 4.33 5.77
N LYS A 226 10.12 4.00 6.71
CA LYS A 226 9.88 3.04 7.79
C LYS A 226 8.59 3.41 8.54
N GLN A 227 7.61 2.52 8.51
CA GLN A 227 6.35 2.69 9.22
C GLN A 227 6.44 1.97 10.56
N TYR A 228 6.87 2.69 11.58
CA TYR A 228 6.86 2.20 12.96
C TYR A 228 5.43 1.85 13.38
N LYS A 229 5.13 0.55 13.47
CA LYS A 229 3.84 0.06 13.97
C LYS A 229 3.82 0.28 15.48
N SER A 230 2.98 1.20 15.93
CA SER A 230 2.75 1.38 17.36
C SER A 230 2.02 0.15 17.89
N ILE A 231 2.59 -0.48 18.92
CA ILE A 231 1.93 -1.56 19.62
C ILE A 231 0.77 -0.94 20.41
N LEU A 232 -0.47 -1.23 19.99
CA LEU A 232 -1.66 -0.78 20.72
C LEU A 232 -1.78 -1.59 22.00
N LYS A 233 -1.19 -1.06 23.08
CA LYS A 233 -1.29 -1.58 24.44
C LYS A 233 -1.82 -0.50 25.37
N ILE A 234 -2.72 -0.93 26.25
CA ILE A 234 -3.17 -0.19 27.42
C ILE A 234 -2.43 -0.82 28.60
N THR A 235 -1.48 -0.09 29.15
CA THR A 235 -0.73 -0.47 30.36
C THR A 235 -1.25 0.32 31.55
N ASP A 236 -1.02 -0.15 32.77
CA ASP A 236 -1.41 0.58 33.99
C ASP A 236 -0.78 1.98 34.03
N GLU A 237 0.51 2.08 33.71
CA GLU A 237 1.23 3.36 33.57
C GLU A 237 0.59 4.30 32.53
N TYR A 238 -0.01 3.75 31.47
CA TYR A 238 -0.72 4.56 30.47
C TYR A 238 -2.05 5.07 31.02
N LEU A 239 -2.77 4.25 31.80
CA LEU A 239 -4.03 4.64 32.45
C LEU A 239 -3.81 5.74 33.48
N GLU A 240 -2.73 5.65 34.29
CA GLU A 240 -2.34 6.69 35.24
C GLU A 240 -2.12 8.05 34.56
N LYS A 241 -1.47 8.05 33.39
CA LYS A 241 -1.21 9.26 32.61
C LYS A 241 -2.41 9.75 31.80
N TRP A 242 -3.47 8.93 31.66
CA TRP A 242 -4.59 9.24 30.78
C TRP A 242 -5.34 10.49 31.23
N GLY A 243 -5.58 10.65 32.54
CA GLY A 243 -6.25 11.83 33.11
C GLY A 243 -5.52 13.13 32.81
N PHE A 244 -4.20 13.15 32.97
CA PHE A 244 -3.36 14.30 32.62
C PHE A 244 -3.44 14.65 31.13
N MET A 245 -3.40 13.64 30.25
CA MET A 245 -3.52 13.87 28.81
C MET A 245 -4.91 14.34 28.40
N PHE A 246 -5.96 13.87 29.08
CA PHE A 246 -7.32 14.36 28.88
C PHE A 246 -7.46 15.84 29.24
N GLN A 247 -6.88 16.29 30.36
CA GLN A 247 -6.85 17.72 30.72
C GLN A 247 -6.16 18.59 29.66
N LYS A 248 -5.08 18.08 29.03
CA LYS A 248 -4.45 18.77 27.89
C LYS A 248 -5.40 18.87 26.70
N MET A 249 -6.17 17.82 26.41
CA MET A 249 -7.18 17.86 25.34
C MET A 249 -8.32 18.83 25.68
N GLU A 250 -8.78 18.90 26.93
CA GLU A 250 -9.78 19.88 27.36
C GLU A 250 -9.29 21.32 27.16
N ARG A 251 -8.03 21.60 27.47
CA ARG A 251 -7.42 22.92 27.21
C ARG A 251 -7.38 23.22 25.72
N PHE A 252 -6.96 22.26 24.91
CA PHE A 252 -6.95 22.41 23.45
C PHE A 252 -8.37 22.68 22.91
N TYR A 253 -9.37 21.95 23.40
CA TYR A 253 -10.76 22.16 23.04
C TYR A 253 -11.25 23.56 23.40
N LYS A 254 -10.95 24.07 24.61
CA LYS A 254 -11.31 25.44 25.01
C LYS A 254 -10.68 26.52 24.14
N GLU A 255 -9.44 26.31 23.70
CA GLU A 255 -8.71 27.28 22.87
C GLU A 255 -9.13 27.26 21.39
N ASN A 256 -9.63 26.13 20.88
CA ASN A 256 -9.86 25.91 19.44
C ASN A 256 -11.32 25.62 19.09
N GLU A 257 -12.20 25.48 20.10
CA GLU A 257 -13.60 25.07 19.97
C GLU A 257 -13.77 23.71 19.26
N HIS A 258 -12.74 22.86 19.31
CA HIS A 258 -12.75 21.53 18.71
C HIS A 258 -11.61 20.62 19.21
N CYS A 259 -11.79 19.30 19.04
CA CYS A 259 -10.79 18.29 19.42
C CYS A 259 -9.86 17.80 18.27
N THR A 260 -9.90 18.43 17.09
CA THR A 260 -9.06 18.02 15.95
C THR A 260 -7.63 18.57 16.08
N VAL A 261 -6.70 17.76 16.58
CA VAL A 261 -5.30 18.17 16.76
C VAL A 261 -4.50 18.04 15.44
N PRO A 262 -3.91 19.14 14.91
CA PRO A 262 -3.08 19.11 13.71
C PRO A 262 -1.80 18.27 13.86
N ARG A 263 -1.28 17.75 12.75
CA ARG A 263 -0.03 16.95 12.74
C ARG A 263 1.18 17.76 13.18
N ASP A 264 1.21 19.03 12.85
CA ASP A 264 2.25 20.01 13.15
C ASP A 264 1.99 20.77 14.47
N TYR A 265 1.03 20.33 15.28
CA TYR A 265 0.76 20.97 16.58
C TYR A 265 1.98 20.90 17.50
N LYS A 266 2.27 22.02 18.19
CA LYS A 266 3.43 22.22 19.06
C LYS A 266 3.63 21.12 20.09
N ASP A 267 2.54 20.63 20.70
CA ASP A 267 2.57 19.52 21.64
C ASP A 267 2.44 18.18 20.89
N ARG A 268 3.59 17.58 20.59
CA ARG A 268 3.67 16.27 19.93
C ARG A 268 3.09 15.14 20.79
N THR A 269 3.13 15.28 22.12
CA THR A 269 2.56 14.29 23.04
C THR A 269 1.04 14.27 22.95
N LEU A 270 0.41 15.45 22.85
CA LEU A 270 -1.03 15.58 22.67
C LEU A 270 -1.47 15.02 21.32
N TYR A 271 -0.76 15.32 20.23
CA TYR A 271 -1.06 14.75 18.91
C TYR A 271 -0.93 13.21 18.91
N GLY A 272 0.13 12.69 19.51
CA GLY A 272 0.32 11.24 19.65
C GLY A 272 -0.81 10.58 20.44
N TRP A 273 -1.19 11.16 21.57
CA TRP A 273 -2.28 10.68 22.41
C TRP A 273 -3.64 10.77 21.71
N TYR A 274 -3.93 11.88 21.03
CA TYR A 274 -5.12 12.08 20.18
C TYR A 274 -5.26 10.95 19.15
N ARG A 275 -4.17 10.64 18.42
CA ARG A 275 -4.16 9.53 17.47
C ARG A 275 -4.36 8.19 18.15
N LYS A 276 -3.72 7.96 19.30
CA LYS A 276 -3.84 6.70 20.05
C LYS A 276 -5.29 6.46 20.49
N GLN A 277 -6.04 7.47 20.94
CA GLN A 277 -7.47 7.29 21.30
C GLN A 277 -8.29 6.77 20.12
N LYS A 278 -8.05 7.31 18.92
CA LYS A 278 -8.75 6.91 17.70
C LYS A 278 -8.43 5.48 17.31
N LEU A 279 -7.16 5.09 17.42
CA LEU A 279 -6.72 3.72 17.15
C LEU A 279 -7.28 2.73 18.17
N LEU A 280 -7.26 3.07 19.46
CA LEU A 280 -7.85 2.24 20.52
C LEU A 280 -9.36 2.06 20.32
N HIS A 281 -10.07 3.11 19.91
CA HIS A 281 -11.50 3.03 19.60
C HIS A 281 -11.76 2.13 18.37
N GLN A 282 -10.98 2.28 17.29
CA GLN A 282 -11.09 1.44 16.10
C GLN A 282 -10.80 -0.04 16.39
N ALA A 283 -9.89 -0.31 17.33
CA ALA A 283 -9.55 -1.66 17.77
C ALA A 283 -10.48 -2.21 18.86
N GLU A 284 -11.53 -1.47 19.25
CA GLU A 284 -12.46 -1.83 20.34
C GLU A 284 -11.77 -2.07 21.70
N MET A 285 -10.62 -1.41 21.91
CA MET A 285 -9.81 -1.53 23.14
C MET A 285 -9.98 -0.32 24.08
N LEU A 286 -10.61 0.76 23.63
CA LEU A 286 -10.74 1.98 24.43
C LEU A 286 -11.67 1.72 25.65
N PRO A 287 -11.22 1.97 26.89
CA PRO A 287 -12.06 1.78 28.07
C PRO A 287 -13.32 2.65 28.02
N GLU A 288 -14.45 2.09 28.46
CA GLU A 288 -15.76 2.76 28.39
C GLU A 288 -15.77 4.12 29.12
N GLU A 289 -15.12 4.21 30.27
CA GLU A 289 -14.98 5.47 31.02
C GLU A 289 -14.22 6.54 30.23
N HIS A 290 -13.19 6.14 29.47
CA HIS A 290 -12.43 7.04 28.61
C HIS A 290 -13.24 7.48 27.40
N PHE A 291 -14.01 6.56 26.82
CA PHE A 291 -14.92 6.86 25.73
C PHE A 291 -15.97 7.90 26.12
N LYS A 292 -16.60 7.76 27.29
CA LYS A 292 -17.56 8.73 27.83
C LYS A 292 -16.93 10.12 28.02
N LYS A 293 -15.74 10.19 28.62
CA LYS A 293 -15.01 11.46 28.81
C LYS A 293 -14.63 12.11 27.48
N LEU A 294 -14.20 11.35 26.49
CA LEU A 294 -13.92 11.88 25.16
C LEU A 294 -15.20 12.40 24.48
N LYS A 295 -16.32 11.69 24.61
CA LYS A 295 -17.61 12.18 24.11
C LYS A 295 -18.07 13.47 24.78
N SER A 296 -17.78 13.70 26.06
CA SER A 296 -18.21 14.92 26.76
C SER A 296 -17.55 16.21 26.24
N ILE A 297 -16.49 16.10 25.45
CA ILE A 297 -15.79 17.23 24.81
C ILE A 297 -15.92 17.23 23.28
N ASP A 298 -16.96 16.57 22.76
CA ASP A 298 -17.22 16.42 21.31
C ASP A 298 -16.00 15.87 20.53
N PHE A 299 -15.32 14.89 21.13
CA PHE A 299 -14.19 14.25 20.49
C PHE A 299 -14.63 13.40 19.29
N TYR A 300 -14.11 13.72 18.10
CA TYR A 300 -14.45 13.01 16.88
C TYR A 300 -13.50 11.83 16.58
N PHE A 301 -14.04 10.62 16.63
CA PHE A 301 -13.30 9.38 16.36
C PHE A 301 -13.09 9.06 14.87
N GLY A 302 -13.88 9.66 13.97
CA GLY A 302 -13.79 9.44 12.52
C GLY A 302 -12.64 10.20 11.84
N ASP A 303 -12.69 10.38 10.52
CA ASP A 303 -11.64 11.11 9.79
C ASP A 303 -11.68 12.62 10.05
N GLY A 304 -10.82 13.10 10.96
CA GLY A 304 -10.71 14.52 11.31
C GLY A 304 -10.22 15.40 10.16
N HIS A 305 -9.64 14.83 9.09
CA HIS A 305 -9.25 15.58 7.90
C HIS A 305 -10.47 16.17 7.19
N THR A 306 -11.57 15.40 7.12
CA THR A 306 -12.82 15.88 6.53
C THR A 306 -13.39 17.07 7.29
N ILE A 307 -13.42 17.01 8.62
CA ILE A 307 -13.89 18.08 9.49
C ILE A 307 -13.04 19.34 9.35
N PHE A 308 -11.70 19.19 9.33
CA PHE A 308 -10.79 20.32 9.15
C PHE A 308 -11.08 21.07 7.85
N TRP A 309 -11.23 20.35 6.73
CA TRP A 309 -11.52 20.97 5.44
C TRP A 309 -12.92 21.56 5.38
N ASP A 310 -13.91 20.95 6.03
CA ASP A 310 -15.26 21.50 6.11
C ASP A 310 -15.28 22.83 6.89
N ARG A 311 -14.53 22.93 8.01
CA ARG A 311 -14.34 24.21 8.73
C ARG A 311 -13.61 25.25 7.90
N LYS A 312 -12.51 24.88 7.23
CA LYS A 312 -11.79 25.80 6.34
C LYS A 312 -12.69 26.31 5.21
N TRP A 313 -13.50 25.44 4.63
CA TRP A 313 -14.49 25.82 3.63
C TRP A 313 -15.52 26.79 4.21
N MET A 314 -16.06 26.51 5.40
CA MET A 314 -17.00 27.39 6.09
C MET A 314 -16.41 28.77 6.40
N ASN A 315 -15.14 28.85 6.79
CA ASN A 315 -14.47 30.13 7.01
C ASN A 315 -14.40 30.97 5.73
N SER A 316 -14.05 30.35 4.60
CA SER A 316 -14.06 31.03 3.30
C SER A 316 -15.48 31.42 2.87
N TYR A 317 -16.48 30.56 3.10
CA TYR A 317 -17.88 30.89 2.86
C TYR A 317 -18.34 32.09 3.71
N ASN A 318 -17.99 32.14 4.99
CA ASN A 318 -18.35 33.25 5.87
C ASN A 318 -17.69 34.56 5.41
N GLN A 319 -16.44 34.54 4.95
CA GLN A 319 -15.81 35.72 4.34
C GLN A 319 -16.57 36.18 3.09
N LEU A 320 -17.01 35.26 2.25
CA LEU A 320 -17.84 35.60 1.08
C LEU A 320 -19.21 36.14 1.50
N LEU A 321 -19.81 35.59 2.56
CA LEU A 321 -21.09 36.03 3.10
C LEU A 321 -21.02 37.47 3.62
N GLU A 322 -19.96 37.85 4.33
CA GLU A 322 -19.78 39.24 4.77
C GLU A 322 -19.65 40.19 3.57
N ILE A 323 -18.85 39.83 2.56
CA ILE A 323 -18.75 40.62 1.31
C ILE A 323 -20.12 40.74 0.62
N TYR A 324 -20.90 39.66 0.61
CA TYR A 324 -22.25 39.67 0.04
C TYR A 324 -23.20 40.58 0.83
N LYS A 325 -23.15 40.57 2.17
CA LYS A 325 -23.95 41.47 3.01
C LYS A 325 -23.62 42.94 2.75
N GLU A 326 -22.35 43.26 2.53
CA GLU A 326 -21.90 44.64 2.26
C GLU A 326 -22.20 45.12 0.84
N THR A 327 -22.03 44.25 -0.17
CA THR A 327 -22.07 44.66 -1.59
C THR A 327 -23.32 44.22 -2.34
N GLY A 328 -24.08 43.28 -1.80
CA GLY A 328 -25.17 42.59 -2.50
C GLY A 328 -24.71 41.65 -3.62
N ASP A 329 -23.40 41.49 -3.84
CA ASP A 329 -22.85 40.66 -4.91
C ASP A 329 -21.83 39.64 -4.39
N SER A 330 -22.14 38.36 -4.54
CA SER A 330 -21.25 37.25 -4.20
C SER A 330 -20.23 36.95 -5.31
N ASN A 331 -20.18 37.77 -6.37
CA ASN A 331 -19.29 37.60 -7.51
C ASN A 331 -18.04 38.48 -7.41
N ILE A 332 -17.01 37.95 -6.78
CA ILE A 332 -15.74 38.65 -6.61
C ILE A 332 -14.87 38.53 -7.87
N LYS A 333 -14.35 39.66 -8.37
CA LYS A 333 -13.31 39.69 -9.42
C LYS A 333 -12.06 38.98 -8.93
N ARG A 334 -11.43 38.16 -9.78
CA ARG A 334 -10.18 37.47 -9.43
C ARG A 334 -9.00 38.44 -9.39
N TYR A 335 -8.29 38.48 -8.27
CA TYR A 335 -7.05 39.24 -8.12
C TYR A 335 -5.83 38.33 -8.29
N LYS A 336 -4.79 38.84 -8.96
CA LYS A 336 -3.52 38.13 -9.19
C LYS A 336 -2.44 38.49 -8.17
N ASP A 337 -2.54 39.67 -7.60
CA ASP A 337 -1.62 40.20 -6.59
C ASP A 337 -2.01 39.67 -5.20
N ASN A 338 -1.07 39.04 -4.50
CA ASN A 338 -1.27 38.44 -3.18
C ASN A 338 -1.33 39.46 -2.04
N THR A 339 -1.02 40.74 -2.31
CA THR A 339 -1.17 41.84 -1.35
C THR A 339 -2.60 42.38 -1.29
N HIS A 340 -3.44 42.09 -2.28
CA HIS A 340 -4.81 42.58 -2.33
C HIS A 340 -5.68 41.89 -1.25
N PRO A 341 -6.50 42.62 -0.46
CA PRO A 341 -7.31 42.05 0.63
C PRO A 341 -8.23 40.90 0.18
N LEU A 342 -8.78 41.00 -1.04
CA LEU A 342 -9.65 39.98 -1.63
C LEU A 342 -8.92 38.87 -2.42
N PHE A 343 -7.59 38.81 -2.40
CA PHE A 343 -6.83 37.83 -3.18
C PHE A 343 -7.22 36.39 -2.85
N TYR A 344 -7.20 36.02 -1.57
CA TYR A 344 -7.46 34.65 -1.14
C TYR A 344 -8.91 34.23 -1.44
N ILE A 345 -9.88 35.08 -1.09
CA ILE A 345 -11.30 34.76 -1.30
C ILE A 345 -11.69 34.75 -2.77
N SER A 346 -11.13 35.64 -3.61
CA SER A 346 -11.40 35.66 -5.05
C SER A 346 -10.82 34.44 -5.77
N ASN A 347 -9.67 33.92 -5.33
CA ASN A 347 -9.11 32.67 -5.84
C ASN A 347 -9.91 31.46 -5.35
N TRP A 348 -10.34 31.45 -4.09
CA TRP A 348 -11.22 30.40 -3.56
C TRP A 348 -12.53 30.30 -4.35
N VAL A 349 -13.23 31.42 -4.57
CA VAL A 349 -14.45 31.50 -5.40
C VAL A 349 -14.25 30.92 -6.80
N ALA A 350 -13.11 31.20 -7.44
CA ALA A 350 -12.77 30.63 -8.74
C ALA A 350 -12.55 29.11 -8.70
N LEU A 351 -11.92 28.61 -7.63
CA LEU A 351 -11.71 27.18 -7.40
C LEU A 351 -13.04 26.46 -7.16
N GLU A 352 -13.96 27.04 -6.38
CA GLU A 352 -15.29 26.46 -6.11
C GLU A 352 -16.09 26.31 -7.41
N ARG A 353 -16.08 27.30 -8.30
CA ARG A 353 -16.69 27.19 -9.66
C ARG A 353 -16.05 26.04 -10.47
N GLY A 354 -14.73 25.88 -10.38
CA GLY A 354 -14.01 24.78 -11.02
C GLY A 354 -14.38 23.40 -10.45
N LYS A 355 -14.55 23.30 -9.13
CA LYS A 355 -14.99 22.07 -8.45
C LYS A 355 -16.44 21.73 -8.80
N TYR A 356 -17.32 22.72 -8.85
CA TYR A 356 -18.72 22.54 -9.26
C TYR A 356 -18.83 22.00 -10.69
N LYS A 357 -18.06 22.55 -11.64
CA LYS A 357 -18.01 22.07 -13.03
C LYS A 357 -17.54 20.60 -13.12
N LYS A 358 -16.63 20.20 -12.24
CA LYS A 358 -16.11 18.83 -12.15
C LYS A 358 -16.97 17.90 -11.28
N GLY A 359 -18.08 18.39 -10.70
CA GLY A 359 -18.94 17.62 -9.80
C GLY A 359 -18.25 17.18 -8.50
N LYS A 360 -17.34 18.00 -7.96
CA LYS A 360 -16.52 17.69 -6.78
C LYS A 360 -16.98 18.40 -5.49
N LEU A 361 -18.05 19.20 -5.53
CA LEU A 361 -18.61 19.85 -4.34
C LEU A 361 -19.65 18.96 -3.66
N LYS A 362 -19.73 19.05 -2.33
CA LYS A 362 -20.78 18.41 -1.52
C LYS A 362 -22.09 19.18 -1.69
N ASP A 363 -23.23 18.51 -1.54
CA ASP A 363 -24.55 19.12 -1.75
C ASP A 363 -24.79 20.31 -0.81
N TRP A 364 -24.46 20.19 0.48
CA TRP A 364 -24.59 21.29 1.44
C TRP A 364 -23.72 22.52 1.10
N GLN A 365 -22.57 22.32 0.44
CA GLN A 365 -21.70 23.42 -0.01
C GLN A 365 -22.36 24.19 -1.16
N ILE A 366 -23.04 23.45 -2.05
CA ILE A 366 -23.80 24.02 -3.15
C ILE A 366 -24.98 24.81 -2.60
N GLU A 367 -25.77 24.21 -1.71
CA GLU A 367 -26.93 24.86 -1.08
C GLU A 367 -26.56 26.16 -0.35
N LYS A 368 -25.46 26.14 0.42
CA LYS A 368 -24.92 27.34 1.09
C LYS A 368 -24.60 28.45 0.09
N LEU A 369 -23.84 28.15 -0.96
CA LEU A 369 -23.48 29.15 -1.97
C LEU A 369 -24.71 29.66 -2.73
N GLU A 370 -25.66 28.79 -3.07
CA GLU A 370 -26.90 29.19 -3.74
C GLU A 370 -27.78 30.08 -2.85
N SER A 371 -27.75 29.89 -1.53
CA SER A 371 -28.51 30.73 -0.59
C SER A 371 -28.10 32.21 -0.57
N ILE A 372 -26.88 32.53 -1.02
CA ILE A 372 -26.37 33.91 -1.17
C ILE A 372 -26.34 34.38 -2.64
N GLY A 373 -27.12 33.73 -3.50
CA GLY A 373 -27.24 34.08 -4.93
C GLY A 373 -25.96 33.82 -5.74
N PHE A 374 -25.09 32.91 -5.31
CA PHE A 374 -23.81 32.65 -5.96
C PHE A 374 -23.97 32.10 -7.39
N LYS A 375 -23.31 32.74 -8.35
CA LYS A 375 -23.39 32.36 -9.78
C LYS A 375 -22.25 31.41 -10.16
N TRP A 376 -22.61 30.22 -10.61
CA TRP A 376 -21.66 29.17 -11.02
C TRP A 376 -21.01 29.40 -12.39
N VAL A 377 -21.72 30.04 -13.32
CA VAL A 377 -21.24 30.32 -14.68
C VAL A 377 -21.01 31.81 -14.85
N MET A 378 -19.78 32.18 -15.20
CA MET A 378 -19.38 33.54 -15.54
C MET A 378 -19.24 33.65 -17.06
N THR A 379 -20.28 34.11 -17.75
CA THR A 379 -20.13 34.54 -19.13
C THR A 379 -19.44 35.90 -19.15
N ARG A 380 -18.18 35.95 -19.60
CA ARG A 380 -17.58 37.22 -20.00
C ARG A 380 -18.29 37.69 -21.27
N THR A 381 -19.09 38.73 -21.18
CA THR A 381 -19.48 39.53 -22.34
C THR A 381 -18.60 40.78 -22.40
N PRO A 382 -17.99 41.12 -23.55
CA PRO A 382 -17.21 42.34 -23.72
C PRO A 382 -17.99 43.65 -23.67
N ASN A 383 -19.32 43.65 -23.51
CA ASN A 383 -20.10 44.87 -23.35
C ASN A 383 -21.44 44.57 -22.69
N ASN A 384 -21.88 45.52 -21.85
CA ASN A 384 -23.18 45.55 -21.18
C ASN A 384 -24.33 45.15 -22.12
N TYR A 385 -24.90 43.96 -21.92
CA TYR A 385 -26.31 43.70 -22.21
C TYR A 385 -26.87 42.78 -21.13
N ARG A 386 -28.05 43.17 -20.64
CA ARG A 386 -28.88 42.45 -19.68
C ARG A 386 -29.02 40.98 -20.10
N ILE A 387 -29.01 40.11 -19.09
CA ILE A 387 -29.30 38.68 -19.19
C ILE A 387 -30.70 38.53 -19.78
N VAL A 388 -30.80 38.12 -21.04
CA VAL A 388 -32.02 37.53 -21.59
C VAL A 388 -31.77 36.03 -21.58
N ASP A 389 -32.65 35.30 -20.89
CA ASP A 389 -32.66 33.83 -20.86
C ASP A 389 -32.98 33.31 -22.27
N ASP A 390 -31.93 33.07 -23.08
CA ASP A 390 -32.04 32.63 -24.48
C ASP A 390 -32.47 31.17 -24.63
N TRP A 391 -32.91 30.52 -23.54
CA TRP A 391 -33.27 29.11 -23.51
C TRP A 391 -34.42 28.77 -24.46
N LEU A 392 -35.44 29.64 -24.55
CA LEU A 392 -36.56 29.47 -25.48
C LEU A 392 -36.11 29.64 -26.94
N ASP A 393 -35.20 30.57 -27.23
CA ASP A 393 -34.63 30.74 -28.58
C ASP A 393 -33.82 29.49 -28.99
N LYS A 394 -33.09 28.88 -28.06
CA LYS A 394 -32.36 27.63 -28.31
C LYS A 394 -33.30 26.44 -28.48
N LEU A 395 -34.43 26.41 -27.75
CA LEU A 395 -35.46 25.39 -27.92
C LEU A 395 -36.11 25.49 -29.31
N ALA A 396 -36.47 26.69 -29.76
CA ALA A 396 -37.01 26.93 -31.10
C ALA A 396 -36.00 26.51 -32.20
N LEU A 397 -34.72 26.86 -32.02
CA LEU A 397 -33.65 26.40 -32.93
C LEU A 397 -33.48 24.88 -32.95
N LEU A 398 -33.76 24.19 -31.83
CA LEU A 398 -33.74 22.73 -31.77
C LEU A 398 -34.95 22.10 -32.48
N GLU A 399 -36.12 22.72 -32.37
CA GLU A 399 -37.31 22.32 -33.12
C GLU A 399 -37.09 22.47 -34.63
N ASP A 400 -36.52 23.60 -35.07
CA ASP A 400 -36.11 23.81 -36.47
C ASP A 400 -35.11 22.76 -36.94
N TYR A 401 -34.11 22.45 -36.12
CA TYR A 401 -33.14 21.40 -36.41
C TYR A 401 -33.83 20.04 -36.57
N LYS A 402 -34.79 19.71 -35.69
CA LYS A 402 -35.57 18.47 -35.77
C LYS A 402 -36.39 18.38 -37.06
N LYS A 403 -37.01 19.50 -37.50
CA LYS A 403 -37.75 19.56 -38.77
C LYS A 403 -36.82 19.32 -39.97
N GLU A 404 -35.60 19.85 -39.93
CA GLU A 404 -34.64 19.77 -41.03
C GLU A 404 -33.89 18.42 -41.10
N PHE A 405 -33.55 17.83 -39.95
CA PHE A 405 -32.68 16.63 -39.87
C PHE A 405 -33.39 15.39 -39.30
N GLY A 406 -34.65 15.50 -38.90
CA GLY A 406 -35.48 14.39 -38.43
C GLY A 406 -35.30 14.02 -36.95
N ASP A 407 -34.28 14.56 -36.27
CA ASP A 407 -34.03 14.33 -34.84
C ASP A 407 -33.43 15.55 -34.13
N CYS A 408 -33.36 15.51 -32.80
CA CYS A 408 -32.74 16.56 -31.98
C CYS A 408 -31.25 16.33 -31.71
N ASN A 409 -30.56 15.38 -32.37
CA ASN A 409 -29.22 14.94 -31.99
C ASN A 409 -28.09 15.80 -32.58
N VAL A 410 -28.14 17.09 -32.28
CA VAL A 410 -27.17 18.07 -32.77
C VAL A 410 -25.75 17.75 -32.27
N SER A 411 -24.80 17.59 -33.19
CA SER A 411 -23.37 17.43 -32.87
C SER A 411 -22.80 18.68 -32.20
N GLN A 412 -21.96 18.51 -31.17
CA GLN A 412 -21.23 19.64 -30.55
C GLN A 412 -20.31 20.37 -31.53
N ASN A 413 -19.85 19.67 -32.59
CA ASN A 413 -18.99 20.20 -33.64
C ASN A 413 -19.77 20.53 -34.92
N ASN A 414 -21.09 20.77 -34.83
CA ASN A 414 -21.89 21.14 -35.99
C ASN A 414 -21.31 22.40 -36.66
N LYS A 415 -20.99 22.29 -37.95
CA LYS A 415 -20.39 23.36 -38.76
C LYS A 415 -21.44 24.27 -39.41
N ASN A 416 -22.73 23.91 -39.38
CA ASN A 416 -23.79 24.74 -39.93
C ASN A 416 -23.89 26.05 -39.11
N PRO A 417 -23.65 27.22 -39.73
CA PRO A 417 -23.72 28.51 -39.04
C PRO A 417 -25.06 28.76 -38.36
N LYS A 418 -26.17 28.26 -38.93
CA LYS A 418 -27.54 28.38 -38.39
C LYS A 418 -27.68 27.75 -36.99
N TYR A 419 -26.98 26.65 -36.73
CA TYR A 419 -27.10 25.86 -35.50
C TYR A 419 -25.84 25.93 -34.61
N LYS A 420 -25.03 26.98 -34.79
CA LYS A 420 -23.77 27.15 -34.06
C LYS A 420 -24.00 27.17 -32.54
N GLY A 421 -23.31 26.28 -31.83
CA GLY A 421 -23.39 26.18 -30.36
C GLY A 421 -24.60 25.42 -29.81
N LEU A 422 -25.58 25.06 -30.64
CA LEU A 422 -26.79 24.35 -30.23
C LEU A 422 -26.48 22.95 -29.65
N GLY A 423 -25.54 22.22 -30.25
CA GLY A 423 -25.12 20.89 -29.75
C GLY A 423 -24.45 20.95 -28.38
N LYS A 424 -23.75 22.04 -28.06
CA LYS A 424 -23.17 22.25 -26.72
C LYS A 424 -24.28 22.53 -25.71
N TRP A 425 -25.19 23.45 -26.05
CA TRP A 425 -26.34 23.78 -25.21
C TRP A 425 -27.21 22.56 -24.88
N LEU A 426 -27.52 21.72 -25.87
CA LEU A 426 -28.30 20.49 -25.67
C LEU A 426 -27.59 19.51 -24.73
N ASN A 427 -26.27 19.39 -24.85
CA ASN A 427 -25.48 18.54 -23.96
C ASN A 427 -25.48 19.05 -22.51
N ASP A 428 -25.50 20.37 -22.32
CA ASP A 428 -25.62 20.98 -20.99
C ASP A 428 -26.98 20.66 -20.36
N GLN A 429 -28.07 20.61 -21.15
CA GLN A 429 -29.39 20.20 -20.65
C GLN A 429 -29.38 18.74 -20.19
N ARG A 430 -28.83 17.84 -21.01
CA ARG A 430 -28.66 16.41 -20.67
C ARG A 430 -27.87 16.21 -19.38
N PHE A 431 -26.80 16.98 -19.19
CA PHE A 431 -26.00 16.95 -17.98
C PHE A 431 -26.79 17.42 -16.74
N ASN A 432 -27.53 18.53 -16.87
CA ASN A 432 -28.35 19.07 -15.78
C ASN A 432 -29.49 18.11 -15.39
N TYR A 433 -30.13 17.44 -16.36
CA TYR A 433 -31.14 16.41 -16.14
C TYR A 433 -30.57 15.21 -15.37
N LYS A 434 -29.45 14.63 -15.85
CA LYS A 434 -28.79 13.49 -15.20
C LYS A 434 -28.37 13.78 -13.75
N LYS A 435 -28.04 15.04 -13.44
CA LYS A 435 -27.64 15.50 -12.11
C LYS A 435 -28.80 16.06 -11.28
N LYS A 436 -30.04 16.02 -11.76
CA LYS A 436 -31.25 16.53 -11.08
C LYS A 436 -31.10 17.98 -10.58
N ARG A 437 -30.48 18.83 -11.39
CA ARG A 437 -30.21 20.23 -11.01
C ARG A 437 -31.46 21.10 -11.16
N LYS A 438 -31.75 21.93 -10.15
CA LYS A 438 -32.91 22.83 -10.10
C LYS A 438 -32.99 23.87 -11.24
N ILE A 439 -31.86 24.13 -11.92
CA ILE A 439 -31.80 25.05 -13.07
C ILE A 439 -32.57 24.55 -14.30
N LEU A 440 -32.78 23.24 -14.40
CA LEU A 440 -33.63 22.63 -15.41
C LEU A 440 -34.99 22.37 -14.75
N THR A 441 -35.90 23.33 -14.90
CA THR A 441 -37.23 23.27 -14.30
C THR A 441 -38.07 22.15 -14.91
N LYS A 442 -39.16 21.79 -14.23
CA LYS A 442 -40.07 20.75 -14.72
C LYS A 442 -40.66 21.12 -16.10
N GLU A 443 -41.04 22.38 -16.33
CA GLU A 443 -41.58 22.81 -17.62
C GLU A 443 -40.54 22.67 -18.75
N ARG A 444 -39.26 22.98 -18.46
CA ARG A 444 -38.17 22.84 -19.45
C ARG A 444 -37.88 21.38 -19.80
N ILE A 445 -38.06 20.47 -18.85
CA ILE A 445 -37.94 19.03 -19.08
C ILE A 445 -39.07 18.58 -20.00
N GLU A 446 -40.32 18.94 -19.67
CA GLU A 446 -41.52 18.59 -20.45
C GLU A 446 -41.38 19.09 -21.90
N LEU A 447 -40.97 20.33 -22.11
CA LEU A 447 -40.75 20.89 -23.46
C LEU A 447 -39.67 20.15 -24.28
N LEU A 448 -38.59 19.69 -23.64
CA LEU A 448 -37.55 18.92 -24.33
C LEU A 448 -38.00 17.47 -24.59
N GLU A 449 -38.80 16.89 -23.70
CA GLU A 449 -39.41 15.57 -23.87
C GLU A 449 -40.44 15.56 -25.01
N ASP A 450 -41.26 16.61 -25.13
CA ASP A 450 -42.21 16.80 -26.23
C ASP A 450 -41.49 16.93 -27.59
N LEU A 451 -40.32 17.59 -27.61
CA LEU A 451 -39.47 17.61 -28.79
C LEU A 451 -38.78 16.27 -29.07
N GLY A 452 -38.88 15.28 -28.20
CA GLY A 452 -38.27 13.95 -28.39
C GLY A 452 -36.77 13.95 -28.09
N VAL A 453 -36.31 14.82 -27.19
CA VAL A 453 -34.90 14.84 -26.77
C VAL A 453 -34.55 13.57 -26.00
N VAL A 454 -33.60 12.83 -26.56
CA VAL A 454 -32.99 11.69 -25.87
C VAL A 454 -32.10 12.19 -24.74
N TRP A 455 -32.42 11.85 -23.50
CA TRP A 455 -31.63 12.22 -22.31
C TRP A 455 -30.34 11.41 -22.16
N ASP A 456 -30.37 10.11 -22.44
CA ASP A 456 -29.20 9.22 -22.36
C ASP A 456 -28.75 8.76 -23.75
N MET A 457 -27.72 9.44 -24.26
CA MET A 457 -27.14 9.13 -25.58
C MET A 457 -26.34 7.82 -25.62
N ASP A 458 -25.88 7.29 -24.50
CA ASP A 458 -25.18 6.00 -24.48
C ASP A 458 -26.18 4.86 -24.63
N VAL A 459 -27.31 4.95 -23.93
CA VAL A 459 -28.44 4.02 -24.09
C VAL A 459 -28.97 4.05 -25.53
N TYR A 460 -29.28 5.24 -26.04
CA TYR A 460 -29.82 5.36 -27.39
C TYR A 460 -28.88 4.83 -28.48
N LYS A 461 -27.59 5.20 -28.44
CA LYS A 461 -26.61 4.71 -29.44
C LYS A 461 -26.43 3.20 -29.36
N PHE A 462 -26.46 2.63 -28.16
CA PHE A 462 -26.37 1.20 -27.98
C PHE A 462 -27.62 0.49 -28.52
N ASP A 463 -28.80 1.05 -28.33
CA ASP A 463 -30.05 0.50 -28.86
C ASP A 463 -30.08 0.48 -30.38
N GLN A 464 -29.55 1.51 -31.04
CA GLN A 464 -29.36 1.49 -32.50
C GLN A 464 -28.43 0.36 -32.94
N LYS A 465 -27.37 0.06 -32.17
CA LYS A 465 -26.47 -1.07 -32.47
C LYS A 465 -27.16 -2.43 -32.27
N ILE A 466 -28.06 -2.55 -31.31
CA ILE A 466 -28.89 -3.73 -31.12
C ILE A 466 -29.82 -3.93 -32.32
N LEU A 467 -30.47 -2.87 -32.81
CA LEU A 467 -31.32 -2.93 -34.00
C LEU A 467 -30.55 -3.37 -35.26
N GLU A 468 -29.37 -2.78 -35.50
CA GLU A 468 -28.49 -3.19 -36.61
C GLU A 468 -28.09 -4.68 -36.51
N LEU A 469 -27.86 -5.19 -35.29
CA LEU A 469 -27.50 -6.58 -35.04
C LEU A 469 -28.67 -7.55 -35.22
N LEU A 470 -29.88 -7.14 -34.85
CA LEU A 470 -31.11 -7.90 -35.10
C LEU A 470 -31.43 -7.98 -36.60
N GLU A 471 -31.27 -6.88 -37.34
CA GLU A 471 -31.48 -6.87 -38.79
C GLU A 471 -30.45 -7.76 -39.51
N TYR A 472 -29.18 -7.71 -39.10
CA TYR A 472 -28.17 -8.63 -39.61
C TYR A 472 -28.56 -10.09 -39.41
N LYS A 473 -29.02 -10.44 -38.20
CA LYS A 473 -29.47 -11.81 -37.89
C LYS A 473 -30.69 -12.21 -38.70
N LYS A 474 -31.63 -11.29 -38.94
CA LYS A 474 -32.81 -11.54 -39.78
C LYS A 474 -32.41 -11.89 -41.22
N ILE A 475 -31.39 -11.21 -41.77
CA ILE A 475 -30.91 -11.42 -43.14
C ILE A 475 -30.02 -12.67 -43.26
N HIS A 476 -29.10 -12.89 -42.31
CA HIS A 476 -28.04 -13.89 -42.42
C HIS A 476 -28.27 -15.15 -41.56
N GLY A 477 -29.31 -15.17 -40.73
CA GLY A 477 -29.65 -16.28 -39.83
C GLY A 477 -28.73 -16.44 -38.62
N ASN A 478 -27.67 -15.64 -38.51
CA ASN A 478 -26.68 -15.71 -37.44
C ASN A 478 -26.14 -14.30 -37.07
N PHE A 479 -25.27 -14.24 -36.07
CA PHE A 479 -24.65 -12.99 -35.63
C PHE A 479 -23.21 -12.79 -36.17
N GLU A 480 -22.77 -13.56 -37.17
CA GLU A 480 -21.40 -13.58 -37.68
C GLU A 480 -21.05 -12.35 -38.55
N VAL A 481 -21.16 -11.16 -37.97
CA VAL A 481 -20.82 -9.89 -38.65
C VAL A 481 -19.31 -9.82 -38.90
N PRO A 482 -18.84 -9.68 -40.16
CA PRO A 482 -17.43 -9.48 -40.47
C PRO A 482 -16.90 -8.15 -39.94
N SER A 483 -15.64 -8.10 -39.51
CA SER A 483 -15.01 -6.86 -39.00
C SER A 483 -15.00 -5.72 -40.04
N ASN A 484 -14.99 -6.07 -41.33
CA ASN A 484 -15.08 -5.15 -42.46
C ASN A 484 -16.46 -5.21 -43.15
N TYR A 485 -17.55 -5.37 -42.39
CA TYR A 485 -18.91 -5.41 -42.91
C TYR A 485 -19.20 -4.20 -43.79
N LYS A 486 -19.33 -4.41 -45.11
CA LYS A 486 -19.36 -3.33 -46.12
C LYS A 486 -20.52 -2.33 -45.93
N PRO A 487 -21.75 -2.75 -45.59
CA PRO A 487 -22.84 -1.81 -45.34
C PRO A 487 -22.57 -0.85 -44.18
N ASN A 488 -21.84 -1.28 -43.16
CA ASN A 488 -21.40 -0.42 -42.07
C ASN A 488 -20.10 -0.93 -41.41
N LYS A 489 -18.95 -0.42 -41.87
CA LYS A 489 -17.64 -0.80 -41.33
C LYS A 489 -17.49 -0.50 -39.84
N ASN A 490 -18.12 0.58 -39.35
CA ASN A 490 -18.08 0.95 -37.93
C ASN A 490 -18.85 -0.07 -37.08
N PHE A 491 -19.97 -0.58 -37.59
CA PHE A 491 -20.73 -1.66 -36.93
C PHE A 491 -19.94 -2.97 -36.91
N GLY A 492 -19.33 -3.39 -38.03
CA GLY A 492 -18.48 -4.59 -38.08
C GLY A 492 -17.31 -4.52 -37.10
N ASN A 493 -16.62 -3.37 -37.03
CA ASN A 493 -15.52 -3.15 -36.09
C ASN A 493 -16.01 -3.12 -34.62
N TYR A 494 -17.20 -2.56 -34.38
CA TYR A 494 -17.82 -2.57 -33.05
C TYR A 494 -18.10 -3.99 -32.56
N ILE A 495 -18.71 -4.85 -33.39
CA ILE A 495 -18.96 -6.26 -33.05
C ILE A 495 -17.64 -7.01 -32.84
N TYR A 496 -16.64 -6.78 -33.69
CA TYR A 496 -15.30 -7.35 -33.49
C TYR A 496 -14.68 -6.96 -32.13
N ARG A 497 -14.84 -5.70 -31.71
CA ARG A 497 -14.34 -5.22 -30.41
C ARG A 497 -15.10 -5.85 -29.24
N ILE A 498 -16.43 -6.01 -29.33
CA ILE A 498 -17.21 -6.72 -28.31
C ILE A 498 -16.70 -8.16 -28.19
N ARG A 499 -16.50 -8.86 -29.30
CA ARG A 499 -16.01 -10.24 -29.35
C ARG A 499 -14.60 -10.41 -28.79
N THR A 500 -13.72 -9.44 -29.01
CA THR A 500 -12.30 -9.56 -28.63
C THR A 500 -11.96 -8.94 -27.27
N LYS A 501 -12.60 -7.83 -26.91
CA LYS A 501 -12.29 -7.03 -25.72
C LYS A 501 -13.41 -6.98 -24.70
N GLY A 502 -14.63 -7.42 -25.03
CA GLY A 502 -15.76 -7.40 -24.10
C GLY A 502 -16.33 -6.01 -23.81
N LEU A 503 -17.32 -6.01 -22.92
CA LEU A 503 -17.99 -4.82 -22.36
C LEU A 503 -17.91 -4.86 -20.84
N GLU A 504 -17.89 -3.69 -20.19
CA GLU A 504 -17.86 -3.61 -18.71
C GLU A 504 -19.26 -3.38 -18.15
N GLU A 505 -20.15 -2.77 -18.92
CA GLU A 505 -21.48 -2.37 -18.49
C GLU A 505 -22.45 -3.56 -18.52
N SER A 506 -22.84 -4.02 -17.31
CA SER A 506 -23.72 -5.19 -17.12
C SER A 506 -25.05 -5.10 -17.86
N TRP A 507 -25.63 -3.91 -17.99
CA TRP A 507 -26.89 -3.70 -18.71
C TRP A 507 -26.75 -3.90 -20.22
N LYS A 508 -25.59 -3.54 -20.82
CA LYS A 508 -25.30 -3.78 -22.24
C LYS A 508 -25.13 -5.27 -22.51
N ILE A 509 -24.41 -5.96 -21.63
CA ILE A 509 -24.20 -7.41 -21.68
C ILE A 509 -25.55 -8.13 -21.62
N LYS A 510 -26.39 -7.79 -20.64
CA LYS A 510 -27.73 -8.39 -20.49
C LYS A 510 -28.58 -8.21 -21.74
N LYS A 511 -28.64 -6.98 -22.30
CA LYS A 511 -29.45 -6.71 -23.50
C LYS A 511 -28.97 -7.47 -24.74
N LEU A 512 -27.65 -7.70 -24.89
CA LEU A 512 -27.10 -8.57 -25.93
C LEU A 512 -27.47 -10.04 -25.70
N GLN A 513 -27.40 -10.52 -24.47
CA GLN A 513 -27.80 -11.89 -24.12
C GLN A 513 -29.30 -12.12 -24.37
N ASP A 514 -30.15 -11.13 -24.07
CA ASP A 514 -31.61 -11.20 -24.26
C ASP A 514 -31.99 -11.37 -25.75
N ILE A 515 -31.20 -10.82 -26.69
CA ILE A 515 -31.40 -11.03 -28.14
C ILE A 515 -30.70 -12.29 -28.68
N GLY A 516 -30.01 -13.02 -27.81
CA GLY A 516 -29.27 -14.25 -28.12
C GLY A 516 -27.84 -14.03 -28.62
N PHE A 517 -27.26 -12.84 -28.44
CA PHE A 517 -25.85 -12.56 -28.75
C PHE A 517 -24.98 -12.85 -27.52
N PHE A 518 -24.30 -14.00 -27.51
CA PHE A 518 -23.50 -14.45 -26.36
C PHE A 518 -21.98 -14.29 -26.55
N GLU A 519 -21.52 -13.90 -27.75
CA GLU A 519 -20.11 -13.83 -28.11
C GLU A 519 -19.43 -12.53 -27.62
N ILE A 520 -19.37 -12.37 -26.30
CA ILE A 520 -18.77 -11.21 -25.63
C ILE A 520 -17.41 -11.63 -25.05
N GLY A 521 -16.32 -11.00 -25.52
CA GLY A 521 -14.95 -11.27 -25.07
C GLY A 521 -14.61 -10.69 -23.70
N THR A 522 -13.33 -10.77 -23.29
CA THR A 522 -12.80 -10.13 -22.06
C THR A 522 -11.45 -9.49 -22.29
N ARG A 523 -11.12 -8.49 -21.46
CA ARG A 523 -9.89 -7.68 -21.58
C ARG A 523 -8.65 -8.40 -21.03
N THR A 524 -8.78 -9.33 -20.08
CA THR A 524 -7.63 -9.93 -19.40
C THR A 524 -7.42 -11.42 -19.70
N LYS A 525 -6.16 -11.86 -19.70
CA LYS A 525 -5.78 -13.27 -19.91
C LYS A 525 -6.33 -14.20 -18.81
N LYS A 526 -6.59 -13.66 -17.62
CA LYS A 526 -7.10 -14.36 -16.42
C LYS A 526 -8.62 -14.61 -16.49
N GLU A 527 -9.35 -13.80 -17.26
CA GLU A 527 -10.79 -13.93 -17.48
C GLU A 527 -11.16 -14.89 -18.62
N LYS A 528 -10.19 -15.33 -19.44
CA LYS A 528 -10.40 -16.26 -20.55
C LYS A 528 -10.80 -17.68 -20.11
N GLU A 529 -10.52 -18.08 -18.87
CA GLU A 529 -10.97 -19.37 -18.34
C GLU A 529 -12.46 -19.33 -17.96
N GLY A 530 -13.31 -19.99 -18.76
CA GLY A 530 -14.73 -20.20 -18.43
C GLY A 530 -15.74 -19.36 -19.20
N HIS A 531 -15.36 -18.65 -20.27
CA HIS A 531 -16.32 -17.94 -21.11
C HIS A 531 -17.37 -18.86 -21.77
N VAL A 532 -18.60 -18.35 -21.91
CA VAL A 532 -19.62 -18.92 -22.79
C VAL A 532 -19.20 -18.65 -24.23
N THR A 533 -18.57 -19.63 -24.86
CA THR A 533 -18.23 -19.59 -26.29
C THR A 533 -19.38 -20.13 -27.13
N GLN A 534 -19.41 -19.85 -28.44
CA GLN A 534 -20.37 -20.47 -29.35
C GLN A 534 -20.32 -22.00 -29.29
N ASN A 535 -19.12 -22.58 -29.12
CA ASN A 535 -18.95 -24.02 -28.86
C ASN A 535 -19.60 -24.48 -27.56
N TRP A 536 -19.56 -23.68 -26.50
CA TRP A 536 -20.25 -24.00 -25.25
C TRP A 536 -21.77 -24.04 -25.45
N TYR A 537 -22.33 -23.07 -26.18
CA TYR A 537 -23.77 -23.02 -26.47
C TYR A 537 -24.21 -24.13 -27.43
N ASN A 538 -23.43 -24.41 -28.49
CA ASN A 538 -23.71 -25.51 -29.42
C ASN A 538 -23.76 -26.87 -28.72
N ASN A 539 -22.89 -27.08 -27.71
CA ASN A 539 -22.94 -28.28 -26.88
C ASN A 539 -24.15 -28.29 -25.94
N LEU A 540 -24.54 -27.13 -25.39
CA LEU A 540 -25.76 -27.00 -24.59
C LEU A 540 -27.02 -27.35 -25.41
N GLU A 541 -27.12 -26.85 -26.65
CA GLU A 541 -28.23 -27.17 -27.56
C GLU A 541 -28.27 -28.64 -27.96
N GLN A 542 -27.11 -29.28 -28.15
CA GLN A 542 -27.07 -30.74 -28.34
C GLN A 542 -27.53 -31.49 -27.08
N LEU A 543 -27.19 -31.00 -25.89
CA LEU A 543 -27.62 -31.58 -24.62
C LEU A 543 -29.14 -31.45 -24.40
N LYS A 544 -29.76 -30.35 -24.87
CA LYS A 544 -31.22 -30.13 -24.82
C LYS A 544 -32.01 -31.16 -25.62
N LYS A 545 -31.42 -31.68 -26.70
CA LYS A 545 -32.08 -32.67 -27.57
C LYS A 545 -32.07 -34.09 -26.99
N LEU A 546 -31.35 -34.32 -25.88
CA LEU A 546 -31.29 -35.63 -25.23
C LEU A 546 -32.45 -35.81 -24.24
N SER A 547 -33.03 -37.00 -24.22
CA SER A 547 -34.02 -37.40 -23.21
C SER A 547 -33.44 -37.40 -21.79
N ASN A 548 -32.13 -37.70 -21.64
CA ASN A 548 -31.40 -37.57 -20.39
C ASN A 548 -30.13 -36.70 -20.54
N PRO A 549 -30.11 -35.48 -19.98
CA PRO A 549 -28.98 -34.56 -20.09
C PRO A 549 -27.79 -34.91 -19.16
N ASN A 550 -27.91 -35.92 -18.29
CA ASN A 550 -26.84 -36.33 -17.37
C ASN A 550 -25.96 -37.44 -17.94
N LEU A 551 -25.17 -37.12 -18.96
CA LEU A 551 -24.25 -38.08 -19.58
C LEU A 551 -23.14 -38.56 -18.60
N PRO A 552 -22.88 -39.88 -18.52
CA PRO A 552 -21.66 -40.42 -17.90
C PRO A 552 -20.41 -40.00 -18.67
N LYS A 553 -19.28 -39.82 -17.98
CA LYS A 553 -18.00 -39.41 -18.60
C LYS A 553 -17.59 -40.33 -19.76
N ASP A 554 -17.87 -41.63 -19.61
CA ASP A 554 -17.45 -42.69 -20.52
C ASP A 554 -18.57 -43.13 -21.49
N SER A 555 -19.56 -42.26 -21.74
CA SER A 555 -20.61 -42.52 -22.73
C SER A 555 -20.01 -42.77 -24.12
N LYS A 556 -20.25 -43.97 -24.65
CA LYS A 556 -19.82 -44.36 -26.00
C LYS A 556 -20.69 -43.72 -27.10
N GLU A 557 -21.92 -43.36 -26.78
CA GLU A 557 -22.90 -42.80 -27.71
C GLU A 557 -22.62 -41.31 -28.02
N TYR A 558 -22.22 -40.53 -27.00
CA TYR A 558 -21.92 -39.10 -27.14
C TYR A 558 -20.56 -38.72 -26.52
N PRO A 559 -19.43 -39.27 -26.99
CA PRO A 559 -18.14 -39.19 -26.30
C PRO A 559 -17.62 -37.75 -26.16
N LYS A 560 -17.82 -36.90 -27.18
CA LYS A 560 -17.39 -35.49 -27.15
C LYS A 560 -18.25 -34.66 -26.19
N LEU A 561 -19.57 -34.86 -26.22
CA LEU A 561 -20.53 -34.13 -25.38
C LEU A 561 -20.44 -34.55 -23.91
N ALA A 562 -20.23 -35.85 -23.65
CA ALA A 562 -19.98 -36.40 -22.32
C ALA A 562 -18.70 -35.84 -21.68
N LYS A 563 -17.60 -35.79 -22.44
CA LYS A 563 -16.33 -35.19 -22.00
C LYS A 563 -16.49 -33.69 -21.71
N TRP A 564 -17.23 -32.97 -22.55
CA TRP A 564 -17.53 -31.56 -22.33
C TRP A 564 -18.36 -31.33 -21.06
N LEU A 565 -19.44 -32.11 -20.85
CA LEU A 565 -20.31 -32.02 -19.68
C LEU A 565 -19.55 -32.37 -18.39
N HIS A 566 -18.69 -33.39 -18.44
CA HIS A 566 -17.81 -33.76 -17.32
C HIS A 566 -16.89 -32.60 -16.93
N ASN A 567 -16.32 -31.90 -17.92
CA ASN A 567 -15.50 -30.72 -17.67
C ASN A 567 -16.32 -29.57 -17.05
N GLN A 568 -17.59 -29.36 -17.45
CA GLN A 568 -18.45 -28.35 -16.80
C GLN A 568 -18.71 -28.68 -15.32
N LYS A 569 -19.04 -29.93 -15.01
CA LYS A 569 -19.23 -30.42 -13.63
C LYS A 569 -17.94 -30.26 -12.79
N ARG A 570 -16.78 -30.51 -13.39
CA ARG A 570 -15.47 -30.30 -12.76
C ARG A 570 -15.21 -28.81 -12.48
N THR A 571 -15.45 -27.93 -13.44
CA THR A 571 -15.27 -26.47 -13.29
C THR A 571 -16.23 -25.89 -12.23
N PHE A 572 -17.46 -26.40 -12.15
CA PHE A 572 -18.42 -26.04 -11.09
C PHE A 572 -17.92 -26.43 -9.69
N ARG A 573 -17.41 -27.66 -9.55
CA ARG A 573 -16.85 -28.16 -8.28
C ARG A 573 -15.74 -27.25 -7.75
N TYR A 574 -14.90 -26.67 -8.62
CA TYR A 574 -13.82 -25.76 -8.23
C TYR A 574 -14.22 -24.28 -8.16
N GLY A 575 -15.51 -23.95 -8.27
CA GLY A 575 -16.00 -22.57 -8.16
C GLY A 575 -15.60 -21.65 -9.32
N ARG A 576 -15.21 -22.22 -10.47
CA ARG A 576 -14.75 -21.46 -11.65
C ARG A 576 -15.83 -21.32 -12.74
N LEU A 577 -16.97 -22.01 -12.57
CA LEU A 577 -18.08 -21.94 -13.54
C LEU A 577 -18.92 -20.68 -13.26
N LYS A 578 -19.23 -19.90 -14.30
CA LYS A 578 -19.95 -18.63 -14.16
C LYS A 578 -21.43 -18.85 -13.83
N ASP A 579 -22.05 -17.88 -13.16
CA ASP A 579 -23.44 -17.99 -12.70
C ASP A 579 -24.44 -18.19 -13.85
N GLU A 580 -24.19 -17.59 -15.01
CA GLU A 580 -25.00 -17.75 -16.22
C GLU A 580 -24.98 -19.20 -16.74
N GLN A 581 -23.79 -19.82 -16.79
CA GLN A 581 -23.62 -21.22 -17.19
C GLN A 581 -24.29 -22.16 -16.19
N ILE A 582 -24.19 -21.86 -14.89
CA ILE A 582 -24.86 -22.60 -13.83
C ILE A 582 -26.37 -22.56 -14.01
N LYS A 583 -26.93 -21.38 -14.32
CA LYS A 583 -28.36 -21.18 -14.54
C LYS A 583 -28.86 -22.03 -15.72
N GLU A 584 -28.16 -22.01 -16.86
CA GLU A 584 -28.55 -22.79 -18.03
C GLU A 584 -28.44 -24.31 -17.80
N LEU A 585 -27.37 -24.79 -17.15
CA LEU A 585 -27.25 -26.22 -16.83
C LEU A 585 -28.31 -26.69 -15.82
N LYS A 586 -28.67 -25.85 -14.85
CA LYS A 586 -29.75 -26.14 -13.90
C LYS A 586 -31.13 -26.20 -14.57
N LYS A 587 -31.41 -25.31 -15.55
CA LYS A 587 -32.65 -25.38 -16.35
C LYS A 587 -32.83 -26.72 -17.05
N LEU A 588 -31.73 -27.35 -17.46
CA LEU A 588 -31.74 -28.67 -18.09
C LEU A 588 -31.70 -29.83 -17.09
N ASN A 589 -31.92 -29.61 -15.79
CA ASN A 589 -31.84 -30.65 -14.76
C ASN A 589 -30.49 -31.42 -14.74
N VAL A 590 -29.40 -30.78 -15.14
CA VAL A 590 -28.05 -31.36 -15.01
C VAL A 590 -27.66 -31.41 -13.53
N LYS A 591 -27.35 -32.60 -13.02
CA LYS A 591 -26.89 -32.82 -11.64
C LYS A 591 -25.47 -32.28 -11.49
N LEU A 592 -25.34 -31.11 -10.88
CA LEU A 592 -24.07 -30.48 -10.55
C LEU A 592 -23.54 -31.00 -9.20
N PRO A 593 -22.24 -31.36 -9.08
CA PRO A 593 -21.66 -31.88 -7.84
C PRO A 593 -21.58 -30.79 -6.77
N ALA A 594 -21.50 -31.14 -5.48
CA ALA A 594 -21.26 -30.16 -4.42
C ALA A 594 -19.99 -29.31 -4.70
N LYS A 595 -20.07 -28.00 -4.44
CA LYS A 595 -18.90 -27.11 -4.51
C LYS A 595 -17.85 -27.61 -3.52
N SER A 596 -16.59 -27.71 -3.94
CA SER A 596 -15.49 -28.09 -3.06
C SER A 596 -15.37 -27.06 -1.95
N LYS A 597 -15.46 -27.49 -0.69
CA LYS A 597 -14.81 -26.76 0.41
C LYS A 597 -13.32 -26.71 0.03
N LYS A 598 -12.69 -25.53 0.14
CA LYS A 598 -11.38 -25.20 -0.46
C LYS A 598 -10.37 -26.36 -0.37
N ARG A 599 -9.74 -26.74 -1.49
CA ARG A 599 -8.43 -27.40 -1.45
C ARG A 599 -7.42 -26.32 -1.07
N LYS A 600 -6.63 -26.54 -0.02
CA LYS A 600 -5.58 -25.61 0.37
C LYS A 600 -4.61 -25.38 -0.81
N LYS A 601 -4.13 -24.15 -1.01
CA LYS A 601 -3.17 -23.84 -2.09
C LYS A 601 -1.79 -24.42 -1.76
N TRP A 602 -0.90 -24.46 -2.76
CA TRP A 602 0.49 -24.95 -2.56
C TRP A 602 1.15 -24.25 -1.38
N GLU A 603 1.00 -22.93 -1.30
CA GLU A 603 1.58 -22.08 -0.26
C GLU A 603 1.02 -22.42 1.13
N GLU A 604 -0.28 -22.68 1.23
CA GLU A 604 -0.95 -23.05 2.49
C GLU A 604 -0.52 -24.45 2.98
N TYR A 605 -0.20 -25.38 2.07
CA TYR A 605 0.33 -26.69 2.47
C TYR A 605 1.79 -26.62 2.92
N ILE A 606 2.58 -25.74 2.31
CA ILE A 606 3.96 -25.48 2.72
C ILE A 606 3.98 -24.89 4.13
N GLU A 607 3.16 -23.87 4.39
CA GLU A 607 3.02 -23.25 5.71
C GLU A 607 2.65 -24.28 6.80
N ILE A 608 1.74 -25.22 6.52
CA ILE A 608 1.38 -26.26 7.48
C ILE A 608 2.51 -27.26 7.71
N ILE A 609 3.29 -27.59 6.68
CA ILE A 609 4.46 -28.46 6.83
C ILE A 609 5.52 -27.75 7.66
N GLU A 610 5.77 -26.47 7.42
CA GLU A 610 6.69 -25.63 8.19
C GLU A 610 6.28 -25.58 9.67
N LEU A 611 5.02 -25.26 9.96
CA LEU A 611 4.48 -25.27 11.32
C LEU A 611 4.59 -26.65 12.00
N PHE A 612 4.33 -27.73 11.27
CA PHE A 612 4.50 -29.08 11.82
C PHE A 612 5.97 -29.40 12.14
N ARG A 613 6.91 -28.92 11.32
CA ARG A 613 8.35 -29.09 11.53
C ARG A 613 8.83 -28.29 12.74
N GLU A 614 8.31 -27.09 12.94
CA GLU A 614 8.59 -26.29 14.14
C GLU A 614 8.15 -26.99 15.42
N GLU A 615 6.95 -27.59 15.42
CA GLU A 615 6.36 -28.18 16.63
C GLU A 615 6.84 -29.62 16.90
N TYR A 616 7.11 -30.40 15.85
CA TYR A 616 7.36 -31.85 15.96
C TYR A 616 8.72 -32.30 15.38
N GLY A 617 9.53 -31.38 14.86
CA GLY A 617 10.83 -31.67 14.23
C GLY A 617 10.70 -32.60 13.01
N ASP A 618 11.63 -33.53 12.86
CA ASP A 618 11.69 -34.47 11.73
C ASP A 618 10.69 -35.63 11.78
N LYS A 619 9.72 -35.60 12.71
CA LYS A 619 8.67 -36.62 12.79
C LYS A 619 7.91 -36.75 11.46
N GLN A 620 7.42 -37.94 11.14
CA GLN A 620 6.68 -38.14 9.90
C GLN A 620 5.27 -37.54 9.99
N ILE A 621 4.86 -36.76 8.99
CA ILE A 621 3.46 -36.33 8.85
C ILE A 621 2.62 -37.55 8.48
N THR A 622 1.68 -37.94 9.34
CA THR A 622 0.78 -39.08 9.15
C THR A 622 -0.61 -38.63 8.69
N SER A 623 -1.43 -39.57 8.19
CA SER A 623 -2.82 -39.29 7.85
C SER A 623 -3.70 -38.94 9.05
N GLU A 624 -3.27 -39.28 10.27
CA GLU A 624 -3.94 -38.94 11.52
C GLU A 624 -3.74 -37.46 11.88
N PHE A 625 -2.60 -36.87 11.51
CA PHE A 625 -2.31 -35.45 11.73
C PHE A 625 -3.15 -34.54 10.82
N ASP A 626 -3.07 -34.73 9.50
CA ASP A 626 -3.95 -34.07 8.52
C ASP A 626 -4.04 -34.95 7.28
N LYS A 627 -5.22 -35.56 7.08
CA LYS A 627 -5.49 -36.50 5.98
C LYS A 627 -5.31 -35.85 4.60
N GLU A 628 -5.70 -34.58 4.44
CA GLU A 628 -5.64 -33.88 3.16
C GLU A 628 -4.19 -33.52 2.80
N LEU A 629 -3.41 -33.06 3.79
CA LEU A 629 -1.98 -32.80 3.66
C LEU A 629 -1.20 -34.09 3.38
N TYR A 630 -1.52 -35.19 4.07
CA TYR A 630 -0.88 -36.48 3.86
C TYR A 630 -1.09 -37.01 2.43
N GLU A 631 -2.33 -36.97 1.93
CA GLU A 631 -2.64 -37.33 0.54
C GLU A 631 -1.92 -36.42 -0.47
N TRP A 632 -1.82 -35.12 -0.16
CA TRP A 632 -1.13 -34.15 -0.99
C TRP A 632 0.39 -34.38 -1.05
N ILE A 633 1.03 -34.68 0.09
CA ILE A 633 2.47 -35.02 0.18
C ILE A 633 2.76 -36.26 -0.68
N ASN A 634 1.94 -37.30 -0.56
CA ASN A 634 2.10 -38.53 -1.34
C ASN A 634 1.93 -38.27 -2.85
N GLN A 635 1.01 -37.39 -3.24
CA GLN A 635 0.88 -36.95 -4.62
C GLN A 635 2.14 -36.22 -5.12
N GLN A 636 2.78 -35.38 -4.29
CA GLN A 636 4.04 -34.73 -4.67
C GLN A 636 5.18 -35.73 -4.81
N LYS A 637 5.30 -36.71 -3.91
CA LYS A 637 6.28 -37.81 -4.01
C LYS A 637 6.11 -38.60 -5.32
N ALA A 638 4.87 -38.92 -5.70
CA ALA A 638 4.58 -39.58 -6.97
C ALA A 638 4.96 -38.71 -8.18
N ASN A 639 4.62 -37.41 -8.15
CA ASN A 639 4.98 -36.47 -9.20
C ASN A 639 6.51 -36.31 -9.35
N TYR A 640 7.25 -36.38 -8.24
CA TYR A 640 8.72 -36.32 -8.24
C TYR A 640 9.30 -37.55 -8.95
N LYS A 641 8.80 -38.75 -8.61
CA LYS A 641 9.19 -40.01 -9.26
C LYS A 641 8.91 -40.01 -10.77
N HIS A 642 7.83 -39.35 -11.20
CA HIS A 642 7.46 -39.19 -12.60
C HIS A 642 8.09 -37.97 -13.29
N LYS A 643 9.04 -37.27 -12.64
CA LYS A 643 9.72 -36.08 -13.17
C LYS A 643 8.76 -34.97 -13.66
N SER A 644 7.60 -34.85 -13.03
CA SER A 644 6.56 -33.88 -13.40
C SER A 644 6.49 -32.66 -12.47
N LEU A 645 7.40 -32.56 -11.50
CA LEU A 645 7.55 -31.41 -10.59
C LEU A 645 8.56 -30.40 -11.15
N ARG A 646 8.28 -29.10 -10.95
CA ARG A 646 9.23 -28.03 -11.26
C ARG A 646 10.38 -28.03 -10.24
N LEU A 647 11.58 -27.64 -10.68
CA LEU A 647 12.79 -27.58 -9.86
C LEU A 647 12.58 -26.84 -8.52
N GLU A 648 12.05 -25.63 -8.55
CA GLU A 648 11.76 -24.82 -7.34
C GLU A 648 10.90 -25.56 -6.30
N LYS A 649 9.98 -26.42 -6.76
CA LYS A 649 9.11 -27.20 -5.88
C LYS A 649 9.79 -28.44 -5.33
N VAL A 650 10.73 -29.01 -6.08
CA VAL A 650 11.55 -30.12 -5.61
C VAL A 650 12.49 -29.64 -4.52
N GLU A 651 13.15 -28.49 -4.73
CA GLU A 651 14.04 -27.86 -3.75
C GLU A 651 13.32 -27.57 -2.44
N LYS A 652 12.15 -26.91 -2.50
CA LYS A 652 11.37 -26.61 -1.29
C LYS A 652 10.88 -27.87 -0.56
N LEU A 653 10.55 -28.95 -1.27
CA LEU A 653 10.16 -30.22 -0.62
C LEU A 653 11.35 -30.99 -0.05
N LYS A 654 12.57 -30.79 -0.57
CA LYS A 654 13.80 -31.32 0.03
C LYS A 654 14.15 -30.55 1.30
N GLU A 655 14.07 -29.22 1.26
CA GLU A 655 14.26 -28.34 2.44
C GLU A 655 13.35 -28.75 3.61
N LEU A 656 12.11 -29.13 3.33
CA LEU A 656 11.14 -29.53 4.34
C LEU A 656 11.23 -31.01 4.77
N ASN A 657 12.30 -31.72 4.39
CA ASN A 657 12.50 -33.16 4.65
C ASN A 657 11.30 -34.02 4.18
N ILE A 658 10.66 -33.64 3.07
CA ILE A 658 9.57 -34.42 2.46
C ILE A 658 10.10 -35.33 1.35
N LEU A 659 11.08 -34.87 0.58
CA LEU A 659 11.83 -35.65 -0.41
C LEU A 659 13.25 -35.91 0.11
N GLN A 660 13.81 -37.09 -0.16
CA GLN A 660 15.20 -37.38 0.20
C GLN A 660 16.16 -36.61 -0.71
N THR A 661 17.23 -36.09 -0.13
CA THR A 661 18.43 -35.66 -0.85
C THR A 661 19.19 -36.91 -1.30
N GLU A 662 19.38 -37.06 -2.61
CA GLU A 662 20.30 -38.06 -3.17
C GLU A 662 21.75 -37.74 -2.79
#